data_AF-A0A939ABY6-F1
#
_entry.id   AF-A0A939ABY6-F1
#
_cell.length_a   1.000
_cell.length_b   1.000
_cell.length_c   1.000
_cell.angle_alpha   90.00
_cell.angle_beta   90.00
_cell.angle_gamma   90.00
#
_symmetry.space_group_name_H-M   'P 1'
#
loop_
_entity.id
_entity.type
_entity.pdbx_description
1 polymer ?
#
loop_
_entity_poly.entity_id
_entity_poly.type
_entity_poly.pdbx_seq_one_letter_code
_entity_poly.pdbx_strand_id
1 'polypeptide(L)'
;MNTRLIASAMGQKPPRFPPRTYASHSSYSSYLSYSSYLPSLILALTLLSCSGGGGATCGKADLSATGTLVTPFGPVEFDSATADLVHRRDVDEWEDGIIAVVSLRLTAKGGCRLDVDAEGCLDDSNRMVIRSVRWEADSACPGLSQDKEGTYVSQPGEAAGTIALSASRVPQADAEVGCFEGTVELNLAGKPMLSGVGEAGLTSDVLVVSGRFLSKGDRYAKIDCGAVIQDDSTSSPDARSGDVAEVVPDVPAGPPVQVDLTIACPKCASDAAVRLQASPGWELGQPQMLKVFQPPVVFPIQVVLKEMVDNQGKVVKFPEGPATFRCFQDTLWGGSMAPEKGEPVSPLVTVPDLAAGQISKVELLMDPDVEPPVECTPGQTVCLSFKAFQECVETGDDWTTTNCDEGTACAESSAKCEPVVCSPSAETCIDSSHHAQCLPSGTGWGESVECSPGYFCINGSCMKEECLAEVVFVVDTSSSMFLHWETVAASIQKFVAMSPMASFGMLQFPKYGGNGCLAPGGTAIPLESSPAAAFADWFAKNNPFGLTPLVATMQALPALLPGLFTSGKGTVILLSDGADTCAYPLMTDLDQREALIVADLEKATQALWNDKGIKTYVVAYNYEGNPEQLVTIAKNGGTGKTTYTAAGNEQELMSALVSIAQDLKLCFE
;
A
#
# COMPACT_ATOMS: atom_id res chain seq x y z
N MET A 1 -60.90 50.00 -4.75
CA MET A 1 -60.50 51.42 -4.69
C MET A 1 -59.26 51.59 -5.56
N ASN A 2 -59.37 52.46 -6.55
CA ASN A 2 -58.39 52.76 -7.58
C ASN A 2 -57.19 53.53 -7.03
N THR A 3 -55.98 53.22 -7.51
CA THR A 3 -55.03 54.26 -7.95
C THR A 3 -54.15 53.73 -9.10
N ARG A 4 -54.32 54.32 -10.29
CA ARG A 4 -53.39 54.34 -11.42
C ARG A 4 -52.41 55.50 -11.24
N LEU A 5 -51.16 55.39 -11.71
CA LEU A 5 -50.43 56.47 -12.43
C LEU A 5 -49.11 55.91 -13.01
N ILE A 6 -49.06 55.65 -14.32
CA ILE A 6 -48.42 56.41 -15.43
C ILE A 6 -46.93 56.08 -15.64
N ALA A 7 -46.67 55.64 -16.87
CA ALA A 7 -45.38 55.40 -17.49
C ALA A 7 -44.63 56.70 -17.85
N SER A 8 -43.31 56.63 -17.94
CA SER A 8 -42.55 57.48 -18.87
C SER A 8 -41.29 56.75 -19.34
N ALA A 9 -41.15 56.67 -20.65
CA ALA A 9 -40.04 56.07 -21.38
C ALA A 9 -38.98 57.14 -21.71
N MET A 10 -37.70 56.82 -21.58
CA MET A 10 -36.63 57.43 -22.37
C MET A 10 -35.54 56.40 -22.64
N GLY A 11 -35.29 56.17 -23.93
CA GLY A 11 -34.28 55.24 -24.41
C GLY A 11 -32.86 55.77 -24.29
N GLN A 12 -31.93 54.85 -24.10
CA GLN A 12 -30.50 55.06 -24.36
C GLN A 12 -29.96 53.92 -25.20
N LYS A 13 -29.27 54.29 -26.28
CA LYS A 13 -28.55 53.41 -27.21
C LYS A 13 -27.34 52.76 -26.52
N PRO A 14 -26.97 51.52 -26.87
CA PRO A 14 -25.72 50.91 -26.40
C PRO A 14 -24.51 51.45 -27.19
N PRO A 15 -23.34 51.64 -26.55
CA PRO A 15 -22.11 51.98 -27.24
C PRO A 15 -21.53 50.77 -28.00
N ARG A 16 -21.17 51.00 -29.26
CA ARG A 16 -20.41 50.08 -30.12
C ARG A 16 -18.95 50.05 -29.66
N PHE A 17 -18.42 48.87 -29.34
CA PHE A 17 -16.98 48.63 -29.23
C PHE A 17 -16.44 48.04 -30.54
N PRO A 18 -15.27 48.48 -31.03
CA PRO A 18 -14.64 47.93 -32.24
C PRO A 18 -13.89 46.62 -31.95
N PRO A 19 -13.68 45.77 -32.97
CA PRO A 19 -13.03 44.47 -32.83
C PRO A 19 -11.52 44.61 -32.62
N ARG A 20 -10.97 43.88 -31.63
CA ARG A 20 -9.53 43.67 -31.50
C ARG A 20 -9.09 42.57 -32.47
N THR A 21 -8.30 42.96 -33.46
CA THR A 21 -7.47 42.08 -34.28
C THR A 21 -6.26 41.61 -33.48
N TYR A 22 -6.12 40.31 -33.25
CA TYR A 22 -4.84 39.71 -32.86
C TYR A 22 -4.09 39.29 -34.12
N ALA A 23 -3.01 40.03 -34.42
CA ALA A 23 -2.07 39.69 -35.47
C ALA A 23 -1.07 38.66 -34.95
N SER A 24 -0.93 37.57 -35.70
CA SER A 24 0.16 36.61 -35.64
C SER A 24 1.50 37.27 -35.96
N HIS A 25 2.52 37.07 -35.12
CA HIS A 25 3.92 37.31 -35.48
C HIS A 25 4.71 36.02 -35.28
N SER A 26 4.93 35.32 -36.40
CA SER A 26 6.07 34.44 -36.61
C SER A 26 7.28 35.30 -36.99
N SER A 27 8.40 35.13 -36.30
CA SER A 27 9.70 35.68 -36.70
C SER A 27 10.69 34.53 -36.81
N TYR A 28 10.91 34.06 -38.03
CA TYR A 28 12.12 33.34 -38.43
C TYR A 28 13.14 34.37 -38.92
N SER A 29 14.39 34.28 -38.44
CA SER A 29 15.62 34.71 -39.11
C SER A 29 16.77 34.29 -38.18
N SER A 30 17.88 33.67 -38.54
CA SER A 30 18.48 33.24 -39.80
C SER A 30 19.90 32.81 -39.41
N TYR A 31 20.53 31.81 -40.04
CA TYR A 31 21.92 31.93 -40.50
C TYR A 31 22.38 30.69 -41.31
N LEU A 32 22.97 31.03 -42.46
CA LEU A 32 24.01 30.32 -43.23
C LEU A 32 23.64 29.13 -44.13
N SER A 33 23.40 29.50 -45.38
CA SER A 33 23.73 28.76 -46.59
C SER A 33 25.25 28.76 -46.87
N TYR A 34 25.82 27.61 -47.20
CA TYR A 34 26.89 27.49 -48.21
C TYR A 34 26.76 26.17 -48.98
N SER A 35 26.85 26.30 -50.30
CA SER A 35 26.79 25.25 -51.32
C SER A 35 28.21 24.85 -51.72
N SER A 36 28.47 23.56 -52.00
CA SER A 36 28.95 23.05 -53.30
C SER A 36 29.69 21.69 -53.25
N TYR A 37 29.17 20.70 -54.00
CA TYR A 37 29.81 19.71 -54.89
C TYR A 37 31.18 19.05 -54.56
N LEU A 38 31.21 17.71 -54.38
CA LEU A 38 31.65 16.66 -55.34
C LEU A 38 31.74 15.25 -54.67
N PRO A 39 31.77 14.13 -55.44
CA PRO A 39 31.38 12.80 -54.98
C PRO A 39 32.54 11.81 -54.76
N SER A 40 32.25 10.72 -54.02
CA SER A 40 32.59 9.30 -54.29
C SER A 40 33.23 8.52 -53.12
N LEU A 41 32.59 7.36 -52.87
CA LEU A 41 33.15 6.03 -52.52
C LEU A 41 33.83 5.75 -51.15
N ILE A 42 33.13 4.92 -50.36
CA ILE A 42 33.58 3.70 -49.64
C ILE A 42 34.61 3.86 -48.50
N LEU A 43 34.21 3.54 -47.26
CA LEU A 43 34.46 2.24 -46.60
C LEU A 43 33.88 2.27 -45.17
N ALA A 44 33.20 1.17 -44.78
CA ALA A 44 32.50 1.00 -43.52
C ALA A 44 33.43 0.96 -42.29
N LEU A 45 33.04 1.66 -41.23
CA LEU A 45 33.32 1.30 -39.84
C LEU A 45 32.37 2.11 -38.92
N THR A 46 31.23 1.53 -38.54
CA THR A 46 30.31 2.17 -37.57
C THR A 46 30.62 1.66 -36.17
N LEU A 47 31.20 2.56 -35.37
CA LEU A 47 31.26 2.47 -33.91
C LEU A 47 29.84 2.66 -33.35
N LEU A 48 29.37 1.75 -32.49
CA LEU A 48 28.16 1.97 -31.69
C LEU A 48 28.46 3.03 -30.63
N SER A 49 28.01 4.26 -30.85
CA SER A 49 27.86 5.26 -29.79
C SER A 49 26.41 5.25 -29.30
N CYS A 50 26.21 5.00 -28.01
CA CYS A 50 24.93 5.22 -27.32
C CYS A 50 24.57 6.72 -27.36
N SER A 51 23.93 7.13 -28.44
CA SER A 51 23.26 8.42 -28.59
C SER A 51 21.85 8.26 -28.04
N GLY A 52 21.48 9.06 -27.02
CA GLY A 52 20.13 9.11 -26.47
C GLY A 52 19.07 9.16 -27.58
N GLY A 53 18.11 8.26 -27.50
CA GLY A 53 17.14 7.98 -28.54
C GLY A 53 16.30 9.21 -28.89
N GLY A 54 16.50 9.73 -30.11
CA GLY A 54 15.48 10.55 -30.74
C GLY A 54 14.27 9.67 -30.98
N GLY A 55 13.16 9.95 -30.27
CA GLY A 55 11.90 9.22 -30.44
C GLY A 55 11.53 9.17 -31.91
N ALA A 56 11.43 7.96 -32.46
CA ALA A 56 10.98 7.78 -33.83
C ALA A 56 9.57 8.41 -33.95
N THR A 57 9.37 9.30 -34.92
CA THR A 57 8.05 9.85 -35.19
C THR A 57 7.15 8.73 -35.68
N CYS A 58 6.35 8.20 -34.76
CA CYS A 58 5.28 7.30 -35.09
C CYS A 58 4.36 7.96 -36.12
N GLY A 59 4.19 7.33 -37.30
CA GLY A 59 3.13 7.74 -38.22
C GLY A 59 1.75 7.60 -37.55
N LYS A 60 0.70 8.16 -38.15
CA LYS A 60 -0.67 7.92 -37.64
C LYS A 60 -0.97 6.42 -37.60
N ALA A 61 -1.75 6.01 -36.61
CA ALA A 61 -2.34 4.67 -36.59
C ALA A 61 -3.15 4.46 -37.87
N ASP A 62 -2.97 3.29 -38.48
CA ASP A 62 -3.69 2.87 -39.68
C ASP A 62 -4.15 1.44 -39.42
N LEU A 63 -5.42 1.31 -39.03
CA LEU A 63 -5.99 0.07 -38.52
C LEU A 63 -7.14 -0.37 -39.41
N SER A 64 -7.19 -1.67 -39.66
CA SER A 64 -8.24 -2.35 -40.38
C SER A 64 -8.85 -3.42 -39.49
N ALA A 65 -10.17 -3.58 -39.52
CA ALA A 65 -10.87 -4.64 -38.83
C ALA A 65 -11.38 -5.68 -39.83
N THR A 66 -11.28 -6.95 -39.47
CA THR A 66 -11.86 -8.07 -40.21
C THR A 66 -12.53 -9.06 -39.26
N GLY A 67 -13.41 -9.90 -39.80
CA GLY A 67 -14.19 -10.86 -39.03
C GLY A 67 -15.63 -10.40 -38.80
N THR A 68 -16.40 -11.24 -38.10
CA THR A 68 -17.83 -11.03 -37.88
C THR A 68 -18.17 -11.25 -36.41
N LEU A 69 -18.86 -10.28 -35.82
CA LEU A 69 -19.49 -10.45 -34.52
C LEU A 69 -20.86 -11.09 -34.72
N VAL A 70 -21.05 -12.27 -34.13
CA VAL A 70 -22.35 -12.94 -34.15
C VAL A 70 -23.15 -12.46 -32.94
N THR A 71 -24.20 -11.69 -33.22
CA THR A 71 -25.15 -11.22 -32.20
C THR A 71 -26.46 -12.02 -32.30
N PRO A 72 -27.34 -11.97 -31.30
CA PRO A 72 -28.68 -12.56 -31.40
C PRO A 72 -29.54 -11.94 -32.51
N PHE A 73 -29.16 -10.75 -33.00
CA PHE A 73 -29.89 -9.99 -34.02
C PHE A 73 -29.31 -10.17 -35.43
N GLY A 74 -28.18 -10.88 -35.54
CA GLY A 74 -27.50 -11.17 -36.79
C GLY A 74 -26.00 -10.89 -36.77
N PRO A 75 -25.30 -11.24 -37.85
CA PRO A 75 -23.87 -10.96 -38.00
C PRO A 75 -23.62 -9.46 -38.22
N VAL A 76 -22.61 -8.93 -37.53
CA VAL A 76 -22.11 -7.55 -37.69
C VAL A 76 -20.67 -7.61 -38.19
N GLU A 77 -20.42 -6.99 -39.34
CA GLU A 77 -19.08 -6.80 -39.91
C GLU A 77 -18.63 -5.35 -39.63
N PHE A 78 -17.49 -5.19 -38.97
CA PHE A 78 -16.92 -3.87 -38.65
C PHE A 78 -16.09 -3.34 -39.81
N ASP A 79 -16.23 -2.04 -40.10
CA ASP A 79 -15.57 -1.37 -41.23
C ASP A 79 -14.45 -0.41 -40.81
N SER A 80 -14.36 -0.07 -39.51
CA SER A 80 -13.21 0.66 -38.96
C SER A 80 -12.89 0.28 -37.53
N ALA A 81 -11.62 0.51 -37.16
CA ALA A 81 -11.09 0.29 -35.82
C ALA A 81 -10.26 1.50 -35.36
N THR A 82 -10.33 1.79 -34.07
CA THR A 82 -9.34 2.58 -33.34
C THR A 82 -8.83 1.77 -32.17
N ALA A 83 -7.58 1.99 -31.77
CA ALA A 83 -6.97 1.31 -30.65
C ALA A 83 -6.11 2.27 -29.83
N ASP A 84 -6.24 2.18 -28.51
CA ASP A 84 -5.38 2.84 -27.54
C ASP A 84 -4.63 1.77 -26.77
N LEU A 85 -3.31 1.72 -26.94
CA LEU A 85 -2.44 0.77 -26.23
C LEU A 85 -1.61 1.52 -25.19
N VAL A 86 -1.34 0.86 -24.07
CA VAL A 86 -0.40 1.35 -23.06
C VAL A 86 0.66 0.29 -22.84
N HIS A 87 1.94 0.70 -22.88
CA HIS A 87 3.07 -0.15 -22.53
C HIS A 87 3.76 0.37 -21.27
N ARG A 88 4.38 -0.55 -20.53
CA ARG A 88 5.24 -0.18 -19.41
C ARG A 88 6.49 0.53 -19.91
N ARG A 89 6.83 1.60 -19.20
CA ARG A 89 8.16 2.21 -19.24
C ARG A 89 8.83 1.90 -17.92
N ASP A 90 9.87 1.09 -17.93
CA ASP A 90 10.62 0.81 -16.71
C ASP A 90 12.13 1.01 -16.92
N VAL A 91 12.86 1.06 -15.80
CA VAL A 91 14.30 1.16 -15.74
C VAL A 91 14.95 -0.19 -16.05
N ASP A 92 14.28 -1.31 -15.74
CA ASP A 92 14.77 -2.62 -16.09
C ASP A 92 14.31 -3.08 -17.49
N GLU A 93 15.19 -3.81 -18.16
CA GLU A 93 14.98 -4.30 -19.54
C GLU A 93 13.86 -5.35 -19.61
N TRP A 94 13.47 -5.93 -18.47
CA TRP A 94 12.50 -7.00 -18.45
C TRP A 94 11.07 -6.48 -18.57
N GLU A 95 10.70 -5.40 -17.90
CA GLU A 95 9.33 -4.89 -17.95
C GLU A 95 9.13 -3.82 -19.02
N ASP A 96 10.23 -3.19 -19.44
CA ASP A 96 10.20 -2.14 -20.44
C ASP A 96 9.66 -2.63 -21.80
N GLY A 97 8.72 -1.84 -22.32
CA GLY A 97 8.05 -2.08 -23.58
C GLY A 97 6.88 -3.07 -23.52
N ILE A 98 6.62 -3.79 -22.42
CA ILE A 98 5.50 -4.74 -22.33
C ILE A 98 4.16 -4.01 -22.47
N ILE A 99 3.29 -4.50 -23.36
CA ILE A 99 1.93 -3.97 -23.53
C ILE A 99 1.06 -4.46 -22.36
N ALA A 100 0.55 -3.53 -21.55
CA ALA A 100 -0.20 -3.81 -20.33
C ALA A 100 -1.71 -3.55 -20.47
N VAL A 101 -2.10 -2.64 -21.38
CA VAL A 101 -3.50 -2.27 -21.63
C VAL A 101 -3.76 -2.20 -23.12
N VAL A 102 -4.91 -2.74 -23.53
CA VAL A 102 -5.41 -2.69 -24.91
C VAL A 102 -6.88 -2.29 -24.88
N SER A 103 -7.18 -1.08 -25.35
CA SER A 103 -8.55 -0.61 -25.58
C SER A 103 -8.83 -0.55 -27.08
N LEU A 104 -9.81 -1.33 -27.54
CA LEU A 104 -10.25 -1.36 -28.93
C LEU A 104 -11.63 -0.74 -29.07
N ARG A 105 -11.84 0.03 -30.14
CA ARG A 105 -13.16 0.48 -30.57
C ARG A 105 -13.37 0.11 -32.02
N LEU A 106 -14.37 -0.72 -32.26
CA LEU A 106 -14.80 -1.16 -33.58
C LEU A 106 -16.13 -0.49 -33.94
N THR A 107 -16.26 0.02 -35.15
CA THR A 107 -17.52 0.60 -35.64
C THR A 107 -17.95 -0.07 -36.94
N ALA A 108 -19.26 -0.18 -37.13
CA ALA A 108 -19.86 -0.78 -38.32
C ALA A 108 -21.00 0.12 -38.84
N LYS A 109 -20.92 0.55 -40.10
CA LYS A 109 -22.00 1.21 -40.86
C LYS A 109 -22.69 2.38 -40.13
N GLY A 110 -21.97 3.03 -39.21
CA GLY A 110 -22.41 4.20 -38.45
C GLY A 110 -23.38 3.93 -37.28
N GLY A 111 -23.83 2.68 -37.09
CA GLY A 111 -24.87 2.36 -36.10
C GLY A 111 -24.49 1.32 -35.04
N CYS A 112 -23.41 0.55 -35.24
CA CYS A 112 -22.86 -0.33 -34.22
C CYS A 112 -21.51 0.19 -33.74
N ARG A 113 -21.27 0.18 -32.43
CA ARG A 113 -19.98 0.41 -31.79
C ARG A 113 -19.69 -0.68 -30.78
N LEU A 114 -18.53 -1.30 -30.87
CA LEU A 114 -18.03 -2.28 -29.89
C LEU A 114 -16.75 -1.73 -29.27
N ASP A 115 -16.82 -1.39 -27.99
CA ASP A 115 -15.69 -1.01 -27.16
C ASP A 115 -15.25 -2.24 -26.35
N VAL A 116 -13.95 -2.56 -26.35
CA VAL A 116 -13.36 -3.69 -25.64
C VAL A 116 -12.12 -3.23 -24.90
N ASP A 117 -12.06 -3.49 -23.59
CA ASP A 117 -10.89 -3.20 -22.78
C ASP A 117 -10.29 -4.50 -22.23
N ALA A 118 -9.02 -4.72 -22.51
CA ALA A 118 -8.21 -5.76 -21.92
C ALA A 118 -7.07 -5.13 -21.11
N GLU A 119 -6.82 -5.70 -19.94
CA GLU A 119 -5.76 -5.25 -19.04
C GLU A 119 -5.19 -6.45 -18.27
N GLY A 120 -3.87 -6.42 -18.11
CA GLY A 120 -3.12 -7.36 -17.28
C GLY A 120 -1.98 -8.01 -18.04
N CYS A 121 -1.56 -9.17 -17.58
CA CYS A 121 -0.44 -9.88 -18.16
C CYS A 121 -0.81 -10.59 -19.45
N LEU A 122 0.15 -10.56 -20.37
CA LEU A 122 0.16 -11.44 -21.52
C LEU A 122 0.65 -12.82 -21.07
N ASP A 123 -0.10 -13.86 -21.39
CA ASP A 123 0.34 -15.25 -21.19
C ASP A 123 1.41 -15.66 -22.23
N ASP A 124 1.91 -16.89 -22.14
CA ASP A 124 2.91 -17.45 -23.07
C ASP A 124 2.45 -17.47 -24.54
N SER A 125 1.15 -17.28 -24.79
CA SER A 125 0.55 -17.17 -26.12
C SER A 125 0.25 -15.72 -26.52
N ASN A 126 0.82 -14.74 -25.82
CA ASN A 126 0.55 -13.30 -25.95
C ASN A 126 -0.93 -12.95 -25.81
N ARG A 127 -1.66 -13.62 -24.90
CA ARG A 127 -3.07 -13.35 -24.65
C ARG A 127 -3.28 -12.58 -23.36
N MET A 128 -4.17 -11.60 -23.43
CA MET A 128 -4.63 -10.76 -22.33
C MET A 128 -6.12 -11.01 -22.08
N VAL A 129 -6.54 -10.99 -20.81
CA VAL A 129 -7.95 -11.16 -20.44
C VAL A 129 -8.73 -9.88 -20.70
N ILE A 130 -9.91 -10.02 -21.31
CA ILE A 130 -10.84 -8.90 -21.52
C ILE A 130 -11.55 -8.60 -20.20
N ARG A 131 -11.44 -7.36 -19.74
CA ARG A 131 -12.08 -6.84 -18.53
C ARG A 131 -13.48 -6.30 -18.79
N SER A 132 -13.64 -5.61 -19.92
CA SER A 132 -14.87 -4.90 -20.24
C SER A 132 -15.22 -5.08 -21.72
N VAL A 133 -16.50 -5.29 -21.99
CA VAL A 133 -17.08 -5.22 -23.33
C VAL A 133 -18.33 -4.36 -23.28
N ARG A 134 -18.37 -3.31 -24.10
CA ARG A 134 -19.53 -2.46 -24.30
C ARG A 134 -19.91 -2.45 -25.77
N TRP A 135 -21.15 -2.84 -26.06
CA TRP A 135 -21.71 -2.78 -27.41
C TRP A 135 -22.86 -1.76 -27.43
N GLU A 136 -22.76 -0.78 -28.31
CA GLU A 136 -23.84 0.18 -28.58
C GLU A 136 -24.37 -0.09 -29.98
N ALA A 137 -25.70 -0.18 -30.08
CA ALA A 137 -26.36 -0.47 -31.32
C ALA A 137 -27.62 0.41 -31.46
N ASP A 138 -27.72 1.13 -32.57
CA ASP A 138 -28.90 1.91 -32.96
C ASP A 138 -29.60 1.30 -34.20
N SER A 139 -30.61 2.00 -34.75
CA SER A 139 -31.35 1.53 -35.94
C SER A 139 -30.54 1.43 -37.22
N ALA A 140 -29.34 2.02 -37.28
CA ALA A 140 -28.42 1.84 -38.39
C ALA A 140 -27.57 0.56 -38.26
N CYS A 141 -27.60 -0.11 -37.10
CA CYS A 141 -26.91 -1.37 -36.90
C CYS A 141 -27.59 -2.52 -37.69
N PRO A 142 -26.89 -3.25 -38.58
CA PRO A 142 -27.51 -4.25 -39.44
C PRO A 142 -28.22 -5.37 -38.66
N GLY A 143 -29.47 -5.64 -39.02
CA GLY A 143 -30.28 -6.70 -38.39
C GLY A 143 -30.95 -6.32 -37.08
N LEU A 144 -30.65 -5.13 -36.54
CA LEU A 144 -31.26 -4.64 -35.30
C LEU A 144 -32.60 -3.93 -35.58
N SER A 145 -33.64 -4.29 -34.83
CA SER A 145 -34.91 -3.56 -34.85
C SER A 145 -34.90 -2.40 -33.84
N GLN A 146 -35.74 -1.39 -34.06
CA GLN A 146 -35.81 -0.19 -33.21
C GLN A 146 -36.09 -0.50 -31.72
N ASP A 147 -36.83 -1.57 -31.42
CA ASP A 147 -37.11 -2.03 -30.06
C ASP A 147 -35.93 -2.76 -29.39
N LYS A 148 -34.84 -2.96 -30.12
CA LYS A 148 -33.58 -3.59 -29.68
C LYS A 148 -32.39 -2.62 -29.73
N GLU A 149 -32.64 -1.33 -29.94
CA GLU A 149 -31.59 -0.31 -29.77
C GLU A 149 -31.17 -0.21 -28.30
N GLY A 150 -29.89 0.06 -28.06
CA GLY A 150 -29.41 0.32 -26.72
C GLY A 150 -27.91 0.12 -26.53
N THR A 151 -27.53 0.25 -25.26
CA THR A 151 -26.19 -0.04 -24.76
C THR A 151 -26.21 -1.34 -24.00
N TYR A 152 -25.21 -2.16 -24.27
CA TYR A 152 -25.05 -3.50 -23.80
C TYR A 152 -23.68 -3.59 -23.14
N VAL A 153 -23.59 -3.97 -21.85
CA VAL A 153 -22.30 -3.99 -21.11
C VAL A 153 -22.10 -5.33 -20.40
N SER A 154 -20.91 -5.91 -20.49
CA SER A 154 -20.54 -7.14 -19.75
C SER A 154 -20.66 -6.93 -18.24
N GLN A 155 -21.06 -7.98 -17.50
CA GLN A 155 -21.09 -7.89 -16.05
C GLN A 155 -19.67 -7.78 -15.47
N PRO A 156 -19.45 -6.98 -14.41
CA PRO A 156 -18.17 -6.92 -13.73
C PRO A 156 -17.73 -8.31 -13.24
N GLY A 157 -16.44 -8.64 -13.41
CA GLY A 157 -15.85 -9.88 -12.89
C GLY A 157 -16.02 -11.13 -13.76
N GLU A 158 -16.85 -11.10 -14.81
CA GLU A 158 -16.90 -12.17 -15.80
C GLU A 158 -15.93 -11.88 -16.94
N ALA A 159 -14.90 -12.73 -17.11
CA ALA A 159 -13.99 -12.63 -18.25
C ALA A 159 -14.79 -12.75 -19.56
N ALA A 160 -14.90 -11.65 -20.29
CA ALA A 160 -15.68 -11.63 -21.53
C ALA A 160 -14.99 -12.35 -22.70
N GLY A 161 -13.71 -12.70 -22.53
CA GLY A 161 -12.89 -13.38 -23.52
C GLY A 161 -11.41 -13.03 -23.37
N THR A 162 -10.67 -13.15 -24.47
CA THR A 162 -9.24 -12.80 -24.53
C THR A 162 -8.92 -12.01 -25.78
N ILE A 163 -7.90 -11.16 -25.70
CA ILE A 163 -7.22 -10.55 -26.84
C ILE A 163 -5.86 -11.24 -27.01
N ALA A 164 -5.49 -11.65 -28.22
CA ALA A 164 -4.14 -12.12 -28.55
C ALA A 164 -3.39 -11.08 -29.38
N LEU A 165 -2.16 -10.76 -28.99
CA LEU A 165 -1.29 -9.80 -29.69
C LEU A 165 -0.24 -10.52 -30.51
N SER A 166 0.04 -10.05 -31.73
CA SER A 166 1.14 -10.63 -32.52
C SER A 166 2.53 -10.30 -31.95
N ALA A 167 2.63 -9.32 -31.04
CA ALA A 167 3.82 -9.07 -30.23
C ALA A 167 3.40 -8.57 -28.83
N SER A 168 4.14 -9.00 -27.80
CA SER A 168 3.89 -8.59 -26.42
C SER A 168 4.58 -7.29 -26.00
N ARG A 169 5.51 -6.79 -26.83
CA ARG A 169 6.33 -5.62 -26.53
C ARG A 169 6.36 -4.63 -27.68
N VAL A 170 6.47 -3.35 -27.34
CA VAL A 170 6.92 -2.35 -28.31
C VAL A 170 8.43 -2.51 -28.56
N PRO A 171 8.93 -2.33 -29.79
CA PRO A 171 10.35 -2.52 -30.11
C PRO A 171 11.29 -1.48 -29.48
N GLN A 172 10.75 -0.32 -29.07
CA GLN A 172 11.54 0.79 -28.54
C GLN A 172 11.63 0.70 -27.01
N ALA A 173 12.85 0.77 -26.47
CA ALA A 173 13.08 0.82 -25.04
C ALA A 173 12.82 2.23 -24.45
N ASP A 174 12.22 2.29 -23.26
CA ASP A 174 11.82 3.46 -22.46
C ASP A 174 11.16 4.57 -23.29
N ALA A 175 10.34 4.17 -24.27
CA ALA A 175 9.74 5.10 -25.20
C ALA A 175 8.49 5.76 -24.60
N GLU A 176 8.39 7.09 -24.66
CA GLU A 176 7.13 7.78 -24.34
C GLU A 176 5.99 7.38 -25.27
N VAL A 177 6.33 7.07 -26.53
CA VAL A 177 5.42 6.55 -27.54
C VAL A 177 6.12 5.43 -28.30
N GLY A 178 5.56 4.24 -28.23
CA GLY A 178 6.00 3.05 -28.96
C GLY A 178 5.18 2.83 -30.23
N CYS A 179 5.82 2.26 -31.24
CA CYS A 179 5.20 1.92 -32.51
C CYS A 179 5.34 0.44 -32.80
N PHE A 180 4.22 -0.22 -33.06
CA PHE A 180 4.19 -1.64 -33.38
C PHE A 180 3.24 -1.89 -34.56
N GLU A 181 3.69 -2.70 -35.52
CA GLU A 181 2.89 -3.15 -36.66
C GLU A 181 2.57 -4.64 -36.46
N GLY A 182 1.30 -5.00 -36.47
CA GLY A 182 0.89 -6.36 -36.15
C GLY A 182 -0.61 -6.57 -36.14
N THR A 183 -1.04 -7.58 -35.38
CA THR A 183 -2.45 -7.96 -35.23
C THR A 183 -2.87 -8.06 -33.77
N VAL A 184 -4.16 -7.80 -33.55
CA VAL A 184 -4.88 -7.95 -32.29
C VAL A 184 -6.09 -8.84 -32.59
N GLU A 185 -6.06 -10.08 -32.12
CA GLU A 185 -7.14 -11.05 -32.30
C GLU A 185 -8.05 -11.05 -31.08
N LEU A 186 -9.30 -10.66 -31.28
CA LEU A 186 -10.34 -10.55 -30.26
C LEU A 186 -11.22 -11.81 -30.29
N ASN A 187 -11.19 -12.56 -29.19
CA ASN A 187 -11.99 -13.76 -28.98
C ASN A 187 -12.98 -13.52 -27.83
N LEU A 188 -14.26 -13.32 -28.16
CA LEU A 188 -15.36 -13.13 -27.22
C LEU A 188 -16.00 -14.50 -26.93
N ALA A 189 -15.37 -15.27 -26.05
CA ALA A 189 -15.85 -16.60 -25.66
C ALA A 189 -16.85 -16.57 -24.48
N GLY A 190 -17.02 -15.43 -23.82
CA GLY A 190 -18.01 -15.26 -22.76
C GLY A 190 -19.43 -15.17 -23.31
N LYS A 191 -20.44 -15.52 -22.51
CA LYS A 191 -21.79 -14.98 -22.67
C LYS A 191 -21.83 -13.68 -21.85
N PRO A 192 -21.30 -12.54 -22.31
CA PRO A 192 -21.50 -11.32 -21.55
C PRO A 192 -23.01 -11.15 -21.43
N MET A 193 -23.56 -11.27 -20.21
CA MET A 193 -24.95 -10.91 -19.97
C MET A 193 -25.02 -9.40 -20.07
N LEU A 194 -25.21 -8.92 -21.29
CA LEU A 194 -25.33 -7.52 -21.56
C LEU A 194 -26.62 -7.01 -20.91
N SER A 195 -26.52 -6.23 -19.83
CA SER A 195 -27.70 -5.65 -19.20
C SER A 195 -28.27 -4.54 -20.08
N GLY A 196 -29.51 -4.69 -20.55
CA GLY A 196 -30.21 -3.85 -21.51
C GLY A 196 -31.66 -4.32 -21.72
N VAL A 197 -32.33 -3.91 -22.81
CA VAL A 197 -33.71 -4.36 -23.15
C VAL A 197 -33.69 -5.81 -23.68
N GLY A 198 -33.26 -6.76 -22.84
CA GLY A 198 -33.12 -8.19 -23.14
C GLY A 198 -31.68 -8.70 -22.97
N GLU A 199 -31.54 -9.99 -22.69
CA GLU A 199 -30.24 -10.68 -22.68
C GLU A 199 -29.76 -10.87 -24.12
N ALA A 200 -28.54 -10.40 -24.41
CA ALA A 200 -27.88 -10.66 -25.68
C ALA A 200 -26.57 -11.41 -25.44
N GLY A 201 -26.50 -12.67 -25.88
CA GLY A 201 -25.23 -13.39 -25.92
C GLY A 201 -24.42 -12.91 -27.13
N LEU A 202 -23.25 -12.32 -26.90
CA LEU A 202 -22.27 -12.08 -27.95
C LEU A 202 -21.42 -13.33 -28.13
N THR A 203 -21.19 -13.72 -29.37
CA THR A 203 -20.17 -14.72 -29.72
C THR A 203 -19.42 -14.22 -30.95
N SER A 204 -18.11 -14.40 -31.01
CA SER A 204 -17.34 -14.13 -32.24
C SER A 204 -16.57 -15.37 -32.66
N ASP A 205 -16.44 -15.58 -33.97
CA ASP A 205 -15.57 -16.65 -34.50
C ASP A 205 -14.09 -16.30 -34.31
N VAL A 206 -13.73 -15.02 -34.52
CA VAL A 206 -12.52 -14.27 -34.10
C VAL A 206 -12.59 -12.93 -34.86
N LEU A 207 -12.41 -11.81 -34.16
CA LEU A 207 -12.30 -10.48 -34.79
C LEU A 207 -10.83 -10.10 -34.86
N VAL A 208 -10.32 -9.70 -36.01
CA VAL A 208 -8.89 -9.36 -36.17
C VAL A 208 -8.77 -7.88 -36.50
N VAL A 209 -8.05 -7.14 -35.66
CA VAL A 209 -7.62 -5.77 -35.95
C VAL A 209 -6.15 -5.83 -36.37
N SER A 210 -5.85 -5.36 -37.58
CA SER A 210 -4.49 -5.38 -38.13
C SER A 210 -4.06 -3.99 -38.58
N GLY A 211 -2.78 -3.69 -38.40
CA GLY A 211 -2.18 -2.45 -38.88
C GLY A 211 -1.10 -1.90 -37.96
N ARG A 212 -0.93 -0.58 -38.00
CA ARG A 212 0.03 0.11 -37.14
C ARG A 212 -0.66 0.65 -35.89
N PHE A 213 -0.21 0.19 -34.73
CA PHE A 213 -0.65 0.62 -33.42
C PHE A 213 0.30 1.68 -32.85
N LEU A 214 -0.29 2.60 -32.09
CA LEU A 214 0.42 3.55 -31.25
C LEU A 214 0.21 3.13 -29.80
N SER A 215 1.32 2.97 -29.08
CA SER A 215 1.29 2.65 -27.66
C SER A 215 1.88 3.80 -26.86
N LYS A 216 1.15 4.25 -25.85
CA LYS A 216 1.63 5.28 -24.91
C LYS A 216 2.43 4.60 -23.81
N GLY A 217 3.62 5.12 -23.53
CA GLY A 217 4.44 4.59 -22.46
C GLY A 217 4.02 5.16 -21.11
N ASP A 218 3.79 4.29 -20.13
CA ASP A 218 3.40 4.65 -18.76
C ASP A 218 4.28 3.90 -17.76
N ARG A 219 4.88 4.66 -16.82
CA ARG A 219 5.72 4.09 -15.75
C ARG A 219 4.91 3.40 -14.67
N TYR A 220 3.61 3.64 -14.62
CA TYR A 220 2.73 3.17 -13.56
C TYR A 220 1.67 2.19 -14.06
N ALA A 221 1.68 1.81 -15.34
CA ALA A 221 0.83 0.75 -15.84
C ALA A 221 1.06 -0.51 -14.99
N LYS A 222 0.04 -0.97 -14.26
CA LYS A 222 0.18 -2.16 -13.41
C LYS A 222 0.24 -3.39 -14.33
N ILE A 223 1.25 -4.22 -14.12
CA ILE A 223 1.32 -5.57 -14.68
C ILE A 223 1.23 -6.49 -13.47
N ASP A 224 0.02 -6.92 -13.12
CA ASP A 224 -0.18 -7.85 -12.01
C ASP A 224 0.07 -9.30 -12.49
N CYS A 225 1.34 -9.58 -12.78
CA CYS A 225 1.77 -10.92 -13.13
C CYS A 225 2.13 -11.61 -11.84
N GLY A 226 1.22 -12.43 -11.31
CA GLY A 226 1.61 -13.41 -10.29
C GLY A 226 2.87 -14.12 -10.78
N ALA A 227 3.97 -13.99 -10.05
CA ALA A 227 5.31 -14.36 -10.48
C ALA A 227 5.37 -15.84 -10.91
N VAL A 228 5.21 -16.11 -12.21
CA VAL A 228 5.61 -17.38 -12.83
C VAL A 228 6.92 -17.08 -13.55
N ILE A 229 8.00 -17.05 -12.76
CA ILE A 229 9.36 -17.01 -13.32
C ILE A 229 9.64 -18.40 -13.89
N GLN A 230 9.50 -18.56 -15.20
CA GLN A 230 10.16 -19.63 -15.94
C GLN A 230 11.52 -19.10 -16.40
N ASP A 231 12.54 -19.48 -15.65
CA ASP A 231 13.94 -19.23 -15.98
C ASP A 231 14.34 -20.13 -17.16
N ASP A 232 14.38 -19.56 -18.37
CA ASP A 232 14.62 -20.28 -19.63
C ASP A 232 16.12 -20.54 -19.89
N SER A 233 16.90 -20.75 -18.83
CA SER A 233 18.37 -20.87 -18.87
C SER A 233 18.90 -22.30 -18.67
N THR A 234 18.32 -23.33 -19.31
CA THR A 234 18.96 -24.66 -19.33
C THR A 234 19.89 -24.87 -20.53
N SER A 235 21.13 -24.39 -20.42
CA SER A 235 22.28 -25.01 -21.10
C SER A 235 23.60 -24.78 -20.36
N SER A 236 23.82 -25.45 -19.22
CA SER A 236 25.12 -26.00 -18.80
C SER A 236 25.00 -26.69 -17.43
N PRO A 237 25.44 -27.96 -17.25
CA PRO A 237 25.43 -28.61 -15.95
C PRO A 237 26.77 -28.33 -15.23
N ASP A 238 26.73 -27.62 -14.10
CA ASP A 238 27.55 -27.90 -12.91
C ASP A 238 27.47 -26.73 -11.90
N ALA A 239 26.72 -26.91 -10.81
CA ALA A 239 27.08 -26.58 -9.41
C ALA A 239 25.82 -26.38 -8.55
N ARG A 240 25.88 -26.90 -7.31
CA ARG A 240 24.79 -27.01 -6.35
C ARG A 240 24.60 -25.75 -5.49
N SER A 241 23.32 -25.40 -5.33
CA SER A 241 22.58 -24.88 -4.16
C SER A 241 23.12 -23.75 -3.28
N GLY A 242 22.28 -22.72 -3.13
CA GLY A 242 22.12 -21.95 -1.89
C GLY A 242 22.04 -20.44 -2.12
N ASP A 243 20.82 -19.90 -2.15
CA ASP A 243 20.34 -18.87 -1.22
C ASP A 243 19.36 -17.86 -1.83
N VAL A 244 18.27 -17.66 -1.08
CA VAL A 244 17.13 -16.79 -1.35
C VAL A 244 17.54 -15.35 -1.00
N ALA A 245 17.52 -14.46 -1.99
CA ALA A 245 17.67 -13.03 -1.78
C ALA A 245 16.28 -12.40 -1.63
N GLU A 246 15.98 -11.93 -0.43
CA GLU A 246 14.81 -11.13 -0.10
C GLU A 246 15.09 -9.65 -0.42
N VAL A 247 14.16 -9.01 -1.14
CA VAL A 247 14.24 -7.62 -1.58
C VAL A 247 13.83 -6.68 -0.45
N VAL A 248 14.72 -5.75 -0.10
CA VAL A 248 14.49 -4.65 0.85
C VAL A 248 13.93 -3.43 0.08
N PRO A 249 12.83 -2.79 0.51
CA PRO A 249 12.41 -1.51 -0.04
C PRO A 249 13.13 -0.32 0.64
N ASP A 250 13.40 0.72 -0.15
CA ASP A 250 13.99 2.01 0.27
C ASP A 250 13.15 2.72 1.36
N VAL A 251 13.80 3.09 2.47
CA VAL A 251 13.22 3.92 3.55
C VAL A 251 14.00 5.24 3.68
N PRO A 252 13.34 6.41 3.74
CA PRO A 252 14.01 7.70 3.91
C PRO A 252 14.57 7.85 5.33
N ALA A 253 15.70 8.57 5.44
CA ALA A 253 16.48 8.73 6.67
C ALA A 253 15.68 9.34 7.84
N GLY A 254 15.17 8.48 8.73
CA GLY A 254 14.67 8.81 10.06
C GLY A 254 15.71 8.53 11.17
N PRO A 255 15.52 9.05 12.39
CA PRO A 255 16.45 8.87 13.51
C PRO A 255 16.56 7.39 13.93
N PRO A 256 17.69 6.96 14.51
CA PRO A 256 17.99 5.56 14.74
C PRO A 256 16.98 4.89 15.67
N VAL A 257 16.38 3.80 15.20
CA VAL A 257 15.56 2.88 15.99
C VAL A 257 16.48 2.05 16.89
N GLN A 258 16.20 2.06 18.20
CA GLN A 258 16.84 1.18 19.18
C GLN A 258 16.12 -0.17 19.18
N VAL A 259 16.87 -1.27 19.15
CA VAL A 259 16.34 -2.61 19.37
C VAL A 259 17.01 -3.16 20.62
N ASP A 260 16.22 -3.38 21.67
CA ASP A 260 16.66 -4.05 22.89
C ASP A 260 16.48 -5.56 22.73
N LEU A 261 17.53 -6.33 23.07
CA LEU A 261 17.52 -7.79 22.98
C LEU A 261 17.79 -8.36 24.38
N THR A 262 16.77 -8.96 24.99
CA THR A 262 16.85 -9.54 26.34
C THR A 262 17.17 -11.03 26.24
N ILE A 263 18.25 -11.49 26.89
CA ILE A 263 18.60 -12.91 27.01
C ILE A 263 18.39 -13.32 28.47
N ALA A 264 17.46 -14.24 28.72
CA ALA A 264 17.21 -14.77 30.07
C ALA A 264 18.22 -15.88 30.44
N CYS A 265 18.89 -15.73 31.58
CA CYS A 265 19.76 -16.76 32.16
C CYS A 265 19.12 -17.34 33.44
N PRO A 266 18.77 -18.65 33.50
CA PRO A 266 17.96 -19.21 34.58
C PRO A 266 18.60 -19.27 35.97
N LYS A 267 19.88 -18.88 36.14
CA LYS A 267 20.58 -18.96 37.44
C LYS A 267 21.36 -17.70 37.83
N CYS A 268 21.15 -16.58 37.15
CA CYS A 268 21.75 -15.31 37.56
C CYS A 268 20.72 -14.48 38.34
N ALA A 269 21.01 -14.20 39.61
CA ALA A 269 20.30 -13.14 40.31
C ALA A 269 20.77 -11.78 39.74
N SER A 270 19.80 -11.03 39.20
CA SER A 270 19.88 -9.69 38.57
C SER A 270 20.28 -9.62 37.08
N ASP A 271 19.40 -8.97 36.32
CA ASP A 271 19.44 -8.76 34.87
C ASP A 271 20.54 -7.78 34.45
N ALA A 272 21.32 -8.12 33.42
CA ALA A 272 22.25 -7.20 32.79
C ALA A 272 21.93 -7.06 31.30
N ALA A 273 21.54 -5.85 30.88
CA ALA A 273 21.25 -5.51 29.49
C ALA A 273 22.54 -5.13 28.74
N VAL A 274 22.71 -5.65 27.52
CA VAL A 274 23.79 -5.27 26.59
C VAL A 274 23.22 -4.34 25.52
N ARG A 275 23.89 -3.21 25.25
CA ARG A 275 23.50 -2.26 24.20
C ARG A 275 24.51 -2.26 23.05
N LEU A 276 24.02 -2.29 21.82
CA LEU A 276 24.82 -2.12 20.60
C LEU A 276 24.42 -0.82 19.90
N GLN A 277 25.39 -0.13 19.30
CA GLN A 277 25.18 1.13 18.58
C GLN A 277 25.94 1.08 17.26
N ALA A 278 25.27 1.36 16.14
CA ALA A 278 25.88 1.40 14.81
C ALA A 278 26.30 2.83 14.44
N SER A 279 27.47 2.97 13.82
CA SER A 279 28.01 4.24 13.30
C SER A 279 27.61 4.44 11.83
N PRO A 280 27.33 5.68 11.37
CA PRO A 280 26.86 5.90 10.01
C PRO A 280 28.01 6.00 8.99
N GLY A 281 27.90 5.19 7.93
CA GLY A 281 28.49 5.46 6.62
C GLY A 281 29.34 4.34 5.97
N TRP A 282 28.94 3.97 4.74
CA TRP A 282 29.75 3.54 3.57
C TRP A 282 29.63 2.09 3.03
N GLU A 283 30.17 1.96 1.79
CA GLU A 283 29.87 1.09 0.63
C GLU A 283 30.26 -0.41 0.72
N LEU A 284 29.59 -1.22 -0.12
CA LEU A 284 29.74 -2.69 -0.24
C LEU A 284 31.09 -3.11 -0.88
N GLY A 285 31.82 -4.04 -0.23
CA GLY A 285 32.83 -4.84 -0.95
C GLY A 285 34.01 -5.49 -0.22
N GLN A 286 34.13 -5.51 1.12
CA GLN A 286 35.26 -6.18 1.81
C GLN A 286 34.89 -6.95 3.10
N PRO A 287 35.63 -8.02 3.46
CA PRO A 287 35.35 -8.86 4.64
C PRO A 287 35.69 -8.15 5.96
N GLN A 288 34.85 -8.34 6.99
CA GLN A 288 34.90 -7.60 8.25
C GLN A 288 35.85 -8.18 9.32
N MET A 289 36.34 -7.28 10.19
CA MET A 289 36.90 -7.56 11.52
C MET A 289 35.85 -7.27 12.60
N LEU A 290 35.65 -8.19 13.54
CA LEU A 290 34.87 -7.96 14.76
C LEU A 290 35.74 -7.26 15.82
N LYS A 291 35.39 -6.05 16.25
CA LYS A 291 36.03 -5.39 17.41
C LYS A 291 35.06 -5.42 18.61
N VAL A 292 35.42 -6.21 19.62
CA VAL A 292 34.75 -6.24 20.92
C VAL A 292 35.39 -5.19 21.83
N PHE A 293 34.62 -4.19 22.26
CA PHE A 293 35.01 -3.31 23.37
C PHE A 293 34.34 -3.82 24.65
N GLN A 294 35.15 -4.32 25.61
CA GLN A 294 34.68 -4.68 26.96
C GLN A 294 35.06 -3.57 27.97
N PRO A 295 34.22 -3.29 28.97
CA PRO A 295 34.66 -2.86 30.30
C PRO A 295 34.76 -4.07 31.25
N PRO A 296 35.42 -3.94 32.42
CA PRO A 296 36.00 -5.08 33.12
C PRO A 296 34.99 -5.79 34.04
N VAL A 297 34.89 -7.10 33.92
CA VAL A 297 34.42 -7.97 35.01
C VAL A 297 35.50 -9.02 35.24
N VAL A 298 36.05 -9.04 36.45
CA VAL A 298 37.08 -10.00 36.86
C VAL A 298 36.36 -11.27 37.33
N PHE A 299 36.55 -12.38 36.62
CA PHE A 299 36.20 -13.72 37.10
C PHE A 299 37.47 -14.52 37.37
N PRO A 300 37.56 -15.31 38.45
CA PRO A 300 38.65 -16.26 38.62
C PRO A 300 38.34 -17.51 37.78
N ILE A 301 38.84 -17.57 36.55
CA ILE A 301 38.92 -18.83 35.81
C ILE A 301 40.31 -19.40 36.04
N GLN A 302 40.39 -20.58 36.66
CA GLN A 302 41.65 -21.32 36.74
C GLN A 302 41.85 -22.08 35.42
N VAL A 303 42.87 -21.66 34.65
CA VAL A 303 43.28 -22.37 33.43
C VAL A 303 44.67 -22.96 33.68
N VAL A 304 44.80 -24.27 33.52
CA VAL A 304 46.08 -24.98 33.61
C VAL A 304 46.60 -25.21 32.20
N LEU A 305 47.57 -24.40 31.78
CA LEU A 305 48.27 -24.58 30.49
C LEU A 305 49.44 -25.54 30.69
N LYS A 306 49.44 -26.68 30.00
CA LYS A 306 50.55 -27.65 30.08
C LYS A 306 51.60 -27.44 29.00
N GLU A 307 51.19 -27.11 27.77
CA GLU A 307 52.10 -26.94 26.63
C GLU A 307 51.60 -25.84 25.68
N MET A 308 52.51 -25.08 25.08
CA MET A 308 52.24 -24.23 23.91
C MET A 308 53.28 -24.51 22.83
N VAL A 309 52.94 -24.22 21.56
CA VAL A 309 53.89 -24.30 20.44
C VAL A 309 54.11 -22.90 19.90
N ASP A 310 55.37 -22.47 19.85
CA ASP A 310 55.70 -21.15 19.32
C ASP A 310 55.63 -21.11 17.78
N ASN A 311 55.78 -19.91 17.24
CA ASN A 311 55.81 -19.56 15.82
C ASN A 311 57.00 -20.16 15.05
N GLN A 312 57.86 -20.94 15.69
CA GLN A 312 58.93 -21.74 15.06
C GLN A 312 58.66 -23.25 15.20
N GLY A 313 57.51 -23.67 15.72
CA GLY A 313 57.12 -25.07 15.90
C GLY A 313 57.71 -25.71 17.15
N LYS A 314 58.27 -24.93 18.09
CA LYS A 314 58.89 -25.46 19.30
C LYS A 314 57.88 -25.54 20.45
N VAL A 315 57.76 -26.72 21.06
CA VAL A 315 56.91 -26.94 22.23
C VAL A 315 57.57 -26.34 23.47
N VAL A 316 56.89 -25.39 24.10
CA VAL A 316 57.21 -24.81 25.40
C VAL A 316 56.30 -25.45 26.45
N LYS A 317 56.90 -26.17 27.40
CA LYS A 317 56.17 -26.78 28.53
C LYS A 317 56.16 -25.83 29.72
N PHE A 318 55.02 -25.69 30.37
CA PHE A 318 54.88 -24.89 31.59
C PHE A 318 54.95 -25.79 32.82
N PRO A 319 55.55 -25.33 33.94
CA PRO A 319 55.48 -26.05 35.20
C PRO A 319 54.02 -26.12 35.69
N GLU A 320 53.60 -27.26 36.22
CA GLU A 320 52.23 -27.45 36.72
C GLU A 320 51.96 -26.51 37.92
N GLY A 321 51.08 -25.53 37.71
CA GLY A 321 50.65 -24.58 38.73
C GLY A 321 49.68 -23.53 38.15
N PRO A 322 48.85 -22.89 38.98
CA PRO A 322 47.88 -21.90 38.51
C PRO A 322 48.59 -20.63 38.04
N ALA A 323 48.33 -20.21 36.80
CA ALA A 323 48.77 -18.93 36.27
C ALA A 323 47.62 -17.91 36.27
N THR A 324 47.91 -16.66 36.64
CA THR A 324 46.92 -15.57 36.65
C THR A 324 47.34 -14.51 35.62
N PHE A 325 46.46 -14.16 34.69
CA PHE A 325 46.73 -13.17 33.65
C PHE A 325 46.07 -11.83 33.98
N ARG A 326 46.73 -10.71 33.64
CA ARG A 326 46.16 -9.36 33.65
C ARG A 326 46.43 -8.69 32.30
N CYS A 327 45.40 -8.15 31.66
CA CYS A 327 45.56 -7.30 30.48
C CYS A 327 45.78 -5.84 30.91
N PHE A 328 46.74 -5.16 30.29
CA PHE A 328 46.89 -3.70 30.38
C PHE A 328 46.35 -3.06 29.10
N GLN A 329 45.54 -2.01 29.23
CA GLN A 329 45.18 -1.11 28.14
C GLN A 329 45.95 0.20 28.34
N ASP A 330 46.79 0.56 27.37
CA ASP A 330 47.44 1.86 27.30
C ASP A 330 46.42 2.96 26.96
N THR A 331 46.23 3.92 27.86
CA THR A 331 45.54 5.18 27.60
C THR A 331 46.52 6.25 27.13
N LEU A 332 46.36 6.70 25.89
CA LEU A 332 46.83 8.02 25.44
C LEU A 332 45.74 9.05 25.77
N TRP A 333 46.02 9.98 26.70
CA TRP A 333 45.82 11.44 26.59
C TRP A 333 46.11 12.12 27.94
N GLY A 334 46.74 13.29 27.87
CA GLY A 334 47.46 13.92 28.99
C GLY A 334 46.59 14.60 30.04
N GLY A 335 47.10 14.58 31.28
CA GLY A 335 46.60 15.33 32.42
C GLY A 335 47.52 15.15 33.62
N SER A 336 48.32 16.17 33.91
CA SER A 336 49.21 16.26 35.07
C SER A 336 48.42 16.19 36.38
N MET A 337 48.78 15.26 37.28
CA MET A 337 48.82 15.45 38.74
C MET A 337 49.56 14.27 39.39
N ALA A 338 50.63 14.58 40.13
CA ALA A 338 51.22 13.71 41.17
C ALA A 338 50.30 13.72 42.42
N PRO A 339 50.38 12.79 43.42
CA PRO A 339 51.61 12.12 43.87
C PRO A 339 51.48 10.71 44.52
N GLU A 340 52.64 10.25 45.03
CA GLU A 340 52.89 9.45 46.25
C GLU A 340 52.96 7.90 46.25
N LYS A 341 54.22 7.44 46.40
CA LYS A 341 54.78 6.39 47.28
C LYS A 341 53.94 5.16 47.69
N GLY A 342 54.46 4.00 47.29
CA GLY A 342 54.78 2.90 48.21
C GLY A 342 54.15 1.55 47.89
N GLU A 343 55.03 0.55 47.66
CA GLU A 343 54.88 -0.92 47.87
C GLU A 343 55.16 -1.83 46.65
N PRO A 344 55.67 -3.08 46.88
CA PRO A 344 56.68 -3.71 46.04
C PRO A 344 56.10 -4.50 44.86
N VAL A 345 56.78 -4.41 43.71
CA VAL A 345 56.42 -5.11 42.47
C VAL A 345 57.03 -6.53 42.49
N SER A 346 56.19 -7.56 42.35
CA SER A 346 56.62 -8.93 42.05
C SER A 346 57.06 -9.05 40.58
N PRO A 347 57.98 -9.97 40.22
CA PRO A 347 58.58 -9.99 38.89
C PRO A 347 57.54 -10.32 37.81
N LEU A 348 57.31 -9.36 36.93
CA LEU A 348 56.50 -9.52 35.72
C LEU A 348 57.34 -10.31 34.70
N VAL A 349 56.93 -11.54 34.38
CA VAL A 349 57.46 -12.25 33.20
C VAL A 349 56.65 -11.77 32.01
N THR A 350 57.28 -11.00 31.12
CA THR A 350 56.69 -10.58 29.84
C THR A 350 56.74 -11.74 28.86
N VAL A 351 55.58 -12.22 28.43
CA VAL A 351 55.44 -13.10 27.26
C VAL A 351 55.25 -12.21 26.02
N PRO A 352 55.91 -12.47 24.88
CA PRO A 352 55.72 -11.66 23.68
C PRO A 352 54.31 -11.83 23.10
N ASP A 353 53.82 -10.77 22.44
CA ASP A 353 52.50 -10.66 21.82
C ASP A 353 52.08 -11.88 20.99
N LEU A 354 50.96 -12.50 21.37
CA LEU A 354 50.26 -13.52 20.56
C LEU A 354 49.31 -12.82 19.59
N ALA A 355 49.41 -13.13 18.29
CA ALA A 355 48.47 -12.64 17.28
C ALA A 355 47.14 -13.41 17.34
N ALA A 356 46.04 -12.73 17.00
CA ALA A 356 44.71 -13.32 16.97
C ALA A 356 44.64 -14.53 16.02
N GLY A 357 44.19 -15.69 16.53
CA GLY A 357 44.00 -16.93 15.76
C GLY A 357 44.76 -18.18 16.23
N GLN A 358 45.46 -18.17 17.37
CA GLN A 358 46.36 -19.27 17.78
C GLN A 358 45.86 -20.22 18.89
N ILE A 359 44.59 -20.18 19.30
CA ILE A 359 44.04 -21.16 20.26
C ILE A 359 43.17 -22.17 19.51
N SER A 360 43.72 -23.35 19.23
CA SER A 360 43.03 -24.38 18.43
C SER A 360 42.21 -25.38 19.26
N LYS A 361 42.34 -25.40 20.60
CA LYS A 361 41.52 -26.26 21.46
C LYS A 361 41.52 -25.78 22.92
N VAL A 362 40.33 -25.59 23.50
CA VAL A 362 40.12 -25.44 24.94
C VAL A 362 39.27 -26.63 25.36
N GLU A 363 39.84 -27.58 26.11
CA GLU A 363 39.09 -28.68 26.71
C GLU A 363 38.66 -28.28 28.12
N LEU A 364 37.36 -28.11 28.31
CA LEU A 364 36.74 -27.98 29.63
C LEU A 364 36.46 -29.38 30.15
N LEU A 365 37.23 -29.84 31.13
CA LEU A 365 36.94 -31.06 31.86
C LEU A 365 35.89 -30.72 32.93
N MET A 366 34.62 -31.01 32.65
CA MET A 366 33.61 -31.15 33.69
C MET A 366 33.70 -32.56 34.23
N ASP A 367 33.81 -32.68 35.56
CA ASP A 367 33.81 -33.94 36.29
C ASP A 367 32.41 -34.59 36.17
N PRO A 368 32.26 -35.76 35.49
CA PRO A 368 30.94 -36.32 35.17
C PRO A 368 30.24 -37.03 36.35
N ASP A 369 30.87 -37.15 37.52
CA ASP A 369 30.42 -38.08 38.58
C ASP A 369 29.99 -37.43 39.91
N VAL A 370 29.56 -36.16 39.90
CA VAL A 370 28.93 -35.55 41.09
C VAL A 370 27.48 -35.19 40.79
N GLU A 371 26.60 -36.19 40.84
CA GLU A 371 25.16 -35.96 40.99
C GLU A 371 24.89 -35.52 42.44
N PRO A 372 24.51 -34.25 42.71
CA PRO A 372 23.95 -33.92 44.02
C PRO A 372 22.65 -34.72 44.19
N PRO A 373 22.40 -35.36 45.34
CA PRO A 373 21.10 -35.96 45.60
C PRO A 373 20.04 -34.86 45.50
N VAL A 374 19.17 -34.98 44.49
CA VAL A 374 18.02 -34.08 44.34
C VAL A 374 16.95 -34.56 45.31
N GLU A 375 17.15 -34.30 46.60
CA GLU A 375 16.10 -34.50 47.61
C GLU A 375 14.95 -33.51 47.29
N CYS A 376 13.75 -34.04 47.05
CA CYS A 376 12.54 -33.26 46.89
C CYS A 376 11.64 -33.42 48.13
N THR A 377 10.77 -32.44 48.40
CA THR A 377 9.83 -32.58 49.52
C THR A 377 8.64 -33.45 49.07
N PRO A 378 8.30 -34.57 49.74
CA PRO A 378 7.15 -35.39 49.37
C PRO A 378 5.87 -34.59 49.07
N GLY A 379 5.25 -34.84 47.91
CA GLY A 379 4.07 -34.11 47.43
C GLY A 379 4.33 -32.72 46.84
N GLN A 380 5.58 -32.26 46.80
CA GLN A 380 5.95 -31.03 46.09
C GLN A 380 5.69 -31.19 44.59
N THR A 381 5.04 -30.21 43.98
CA THR A 381 4.79 -30.17 42.53
C THR A 381 5.59 -29.06 41.86
N VAL A 382 6.14 -29.33 40.67
CA VAL A 382 6.83 -28.34 39.83
C VAL A 382 6.45 -28.54 38.36
N CYS A 383 6.30 -27.45 37.60
CA CYS A 383 6.13 -27.58 36.15
C CYS A 383 7.45 -27.99 35.51
N LEU A 384 7.44 -29.09 34.74
CA LEU A 384 8.60 -29.53 33.95
C LEU A 384 8.60 -28.86 32.57
N SER A 385 7.41 -28.69 31.98
CA SER A 385 7.20 -28.00 30.71
C SER A 385 5.76 -27.49 30.63
N PHE A 386 5.42 -26.78 29.56
CA PHE A 386 4.03 -26.37 29.31
C PHE A 386 3.04 -27.55 29.21
N LYS A 387 3.51 -28.77 28.88
CA LYS A 387 2.67 -29.97 28.79
C LYS A 387 2.88 -30.98 29.92
N ALA A 388 3.65 -30.67 30.95
CA ALA A 388 3.89 -31.64 32.01
C ALA A 388 4.28 -31.00 33.34
N PHE A 389 3.84 -31.60 34.44
CA PHE A 389 4.33 -31.32 35.79
C PHE A 389 4.91 -32.57 36.42
N GLN A 390 5.74 -32.37 37.45
CA GLN A 390 6.30 -33.44 38.27
C GLN A 390 5.83 -33.28 39.71
N GLU A 391 5.51 -34.40 40.36
CA GLU A 391 5.17 -34.49 41.77
C GLU A 391 6.18 -35.39 42.49
N CYS A 392 6.78 -34.88 43.56
CA CYS A 392 7.73 -35.64 44.36
C CYS A 392 7.03 -36.81 45.07
N VAL A 393 7.57 -38.01 44.93
CA VAL A 393 6.98 -39.21 45.54
C VAL A 393 7.05 -39.15 47.08
N GLU A 394 6.24 -39.96 47.77
CA GLU A 394 6.15 -39.96 49.23
C GLU A 394 7.48 -40.16 49.96
N THR A 395 8.44 -40.84 49.32
CA THR A 395 9.77 -41.15 49.87
C THR A 395 10.77 -39.97 49.76
N GLY A 396 10.48 -38.95 48.95
CA GLY A 396 11.32 -37.75 48.80
C GLY A 396 12.56 -37.91 47.93
N ASP A 397 12.71 -39.06 47.27
CA ASP A 397 13.89 -39.49 46.51
C ASP A 397 13.67 -39.58 44.99
N ASP A 398 12.45 -39.32 44.50
CA ASP A 398 12.11 -39.39 43.06
C ASP A 398 10.94 -38.47 42.67
N TRP A 399 10.73 -38.28 41.37
CA TRP A 399 9.66 -37.46 40.78
C TRP A 399 8.76 -38.29 39.86
N THR A 400 7.44 -38.16 40.04
CA THR A 400 6.45 -38.72 39.10
C THR A 400 6.01 -37.64 38.12
N THR A 401 6.17 -37.87 36.81
CA THR A 401 5.75 -36.93 35.77
C THR A 401 4.33 -37.21 35.31
N THR A 402 3.49 -36.18 35.27
CA THR A 402 2.14 -36.21 34.69
C THR A 402 2.07 -35.27 33.50
N ASN A 403 1.68 -35.82 32.34
CA ASN A 403 1.45 -35.01 31.13
C ASN A 403 0.05 -34.37 31.18
N CYS A 404 -0.05 -33.15 30.67
CA CYS A 404 -1.29 -32.42 30.50
C CYS A 404 -2.02 -32.89 29.23
N ASP A 405 -3.33 -33.10 29.37
CA ASP A 405 -4.21 -33.47 28.27
C ASP A 405 -4.36 -32.32 27.26
N GLU A 406 -4.88 -32.63 26.08
CA GLU A 406 -5.17 -31.63 25.04
C GLU A 406 -6.10 -30.53 25.57
N GLY A 407 -5.75 -29.26 25.33
CA GLY A 407 -6.47 -28.10 25.86
C GLY A 407 -6.10 -27.73 27.30
N THR A 408 -5.14 -28.41 27.94
CA THR A 408 -4.59 -28.04 29.25
C THR A 408 -3.09 -27.79 29.18
N ALA A 409 -2.57 -26.99 30.11
CA ALA A 409 -1.15 -26.69 30.26
C ALA A 409 -0.77 -26.59 31.74
N CYS A 410 0.51 -26.79 32.06
CA CYS A 410 0.98 -26.65 33.44
C CYS A 410 0.95 -25.18 33.88
N ALA A 411 0.11 -24.83 34.85
CA ALA A 411 0.07 -23.50 35.43
C ALA A 411 1.15 -23.39 36.52
N GLU A 412 2.06 -22.42 36.41
CA GLU A 412 3.14 -22.25 37.39
C GLU A 412 2.63 -21.96 38.81
N SER A 413 1.48 -21.30 38.94
CA SER A 413 0.87 -20.93 40.23
C SER A 413 0.37 -22.14 41.03
N SER A 414 -0.13 -23.18 40.37
CA SER A 414 -0.64 -24.40 41.01
C SER A 414 0.25 -25.63 40.81
N ALA A 415 1.21 -25.54 39.88
CA ALA A 415 2.03 -26.64 39.39
C ALA A 415 1.19 -27.88 39.00
N LYS A 416 0.03 -27.64 38.37
CA LYS A 416 -0.92 -28.64 37.88
C LYS A 416 -1.42 -28.29 36.49
N CYS A 417 -1.98 -29.27 35.78
CA CYS A 417 -2.60 -29.05 34.47
C CYS A 417 -3.92 -28.28 34.64
N GLU A 418 -3.99 -27.11 34.02
CA GLU A 418 -5.17 -26.23 33.99
C GLU A 418 -5.58 -25.96 32.54
N PRO A 419 -6.86 -25.64 32.26
CA PRO A 419 -7.31 -25.30 30.92
C PRO A 419 -6.52 -24.12 30.32
N VAL A 420 -6.20 -24.20 29.04
CA VAL A 420 -5.67 -23.06 28.28
C VAL A 420 -6.80 -22.07 28.04
N VAL A 421 -6.68 -20.86 28.57
CA VAL A 421 -7.68 -19.78 28.51
C VAL A 421 -7.34 -18.76 27.41
N CYS A 422 -6.06 -18.57 27.12
CA CYS A 422 -5.56 -17.64 26.12
C CYS A 422 -4.33 -18.21 25.39
N SER A 423 -4.03 -17.68 24.20
CA SER A 423 -2.80 -18.03 23.50
C SER A 423 -1.59 -17.44 24.22
N PRO A 424 -0.52 -18.21 24.50
CA PRO A 424 0.67 -17.70 25.18
C PRO A 424 1.18 -16.39 24.57
N SER A 425 1.50 -15.43 25.43
CA SER A 425 1.96 -14.07 25.07
C SER A 425 0.95 -13.17 24.34
N ALA A 426 -0.29 -13.63 24.08
CA ALA A 426 -1.34 -12.74 23.59
C ALA A 426 -1.56 -11.59 24.58
N GLU A 427 -1.97 -10.42 24.10
CA GLU A 427 -2.31 -9.28 24.96
C GLU A 427 -3.83 -9.04 24.96
N THR A 428 -4.35 -8.48 26.04
CA THR A 428 -5.75 -8.05 26.12
C THR A 428 -5.91 -6.79 26.97
N CYS A 429 -6.97 -6.02 26.71
CA CYS A 429 -7.33 -4.89 27.55
C CYS A 429 -8.25 -5.36 28.67
N ILE A 430 -7.86 -5.04 29.90
CA ILE A 430 -8.72 -5.24 31.07
C ILE A 430 -9.72 -4.09 31.15
N ASP A 431 -9.24 -2.87 30.93
CA ASP A 431 -10.04 -1.65 30.80
C ASP A 431 -9.32 -0.65 29.87
N SER A 432 -9.83 0.57 29.73
CA SER A 432 -9.24 1.59 28.85
C SER A 432 -7.84 2.05 29.26
N SER A 433 -7.40 1.75 30.48
CA SER A 433 -6.12 2.20 31.07
C SER A 433 -5.20 1.04 31.44
N HIS A 434 -5.64 -0.22 31.32
CA HIS A 434 -4.86 -1.38 31.71
C HIS A 434 -4.89 -2.48 30.66
N HIS A 435 -3.75 -3.13 30.49
CA HIS A 435 -3.60 -4.31 29.65
C HIS A 435 -2.98 -5.47 30.44
N ALA A 436 -3.16 -6.68 29.95
CA ALA A 436 -2.49 -7.86 30.50
C ALA A 436 -2.00 -8.77 29.39
N GLN A 437 -0.87 -9.40 29.62
CA GLN A 437 -0.31 -10.42 28.74
C GLN A 437 -0.69 -11.81 29.24
N CYS A 438 -1.07 -12.70 28.33
CA CYS A 438 -1.34 -14.09 28.62
C CYS A 438 -0.08 -14.77 29.15
N LEU A 439 -0.21 -15.54 30.24
CA LEU A 439 0.89 -16.27 30.84
C LEU A 439 1.54 -17.21 29.80
N PRO A 440 2.85 -17.52 29.90
CA PRO A 440 3.53 -18.42 28.95
C PRO A 440 2.88 -19.82 28.84
N SER A 441 2.19 -20.26 29.89
CA SER A 441 1.41 -21.50 29.91
C SER A 441 0.10 -21.42 29.12
N GLY A 442 -0.43 -20.23 28.86
CA GLY A 442 -1.76 -20.01 28.30
C GLY A 442 -2.91 -20.19 29.30
N THR A 443 -2.63 -20.52 30.56
CA THR A 443 -3.66 -20.90 31.55
C THR A 443 -4.40 -19.71 32.18
N GLY A 444 -3.97 -18.48 31.89
CA GLY A 444 -4.61 -17.28 32.39
C GLY A 444 -3.90 -16.00 31.95
N TRP A 445 -4.48 -14.86 32.32
CA TRP A 445 -3.87 -13.54 32.12
C TRP A 445 -2.93 -13.21 33.28
N GLY A 446 -1.78 -12.61 32.95
CA GLY A 446 -0.80 -12.14 33.92
C GLY A 446 -1.29 -10.91 34.70
N GLU A 447 -0.35 -10.26 35.38
CA GLU A 447 -0.66 -9.03 36.10
C GLU A 447 -1.13 -7.93 35.15
N SER A 448 -2.11 -7.15 35.63
CA SER A 448 -2.61 -5.96 34.96
C SER A 448 -1.54 -4.88 34.98
N VAL A 449 -1.11 -4.42 33.82
CA VAL A 449 -0.15 -3.33 33.62
C VAL A 449 -0.91 -2.07 33.24
N GLU A 450 -0.67 -0.98 33.97
CA GLU A 450 -1.24 0.35 33.67
C GLU A 450 -0.53 0.96 32.44
N CYS A 451 -1.32 1.48 31.51
CA CYS A 451 -0.81 2.25 30.39
C CYS A 451 -0.17 3.56 30.90
N SER A 452 0.93 3.96 30.26
CA SER A 452 1.57 5.25 30.59
C SER A 452 0.58 6.42 30.45
N PRO A 453 0.70 7.50 31.24
CA PRO A 453 -0.20 8.65 31.13
C PRO A 453 -0.33 9.17 29.70
N GLY A 454 -1.57 9.32 29.22
CA GLY A 454 -1.89 9.71 27.84
C GLY A 454 -1.97 8.54 26.84
N TYR A 455 -1.87 7.31 27.33
CA TYR A 455 -2.10 6.09 26.57
C TYR A 455 -3.37 5.38 27.07
N PHE A 456 -4.03 4.69 26.14
CA PHE A 456 -5.23 3.91 26.36
C PHE A 456 -5.00 2.49 25.83
N CYS A 457 -5.48 1.49 26.56
CA CYS A 457 -5.43 0.12 26.05
C CYS A 457 -6.48 -0.06 24.96
N ILE A 458 -6.04 -0.52 23.80
CA ILE A 458 -6.89 -0.93 22.68
C ILE A 458 -6.33 -2.25 22.15
N ASN A 459 -7.20 -3.26 22.01
CA ASN A 459 -6.83 -4.59 21.48
C ASN A 459 -5.60 -5.24 22.14
N GLY A 460 -5.37 -4.96 23.43
CA GLY A 460 -4.27 -5.52 24.20
C GLY A 460 -3.05 -4.63 24.37
N SER A 461 -2.93 -3.55 23.59
CA SER A 461 -1.75 -2.69 23.61
C SER A 461 -2.06 -1.27 24.04
N CYS A 462 -1.15 -0.65 24.80
CA CYS A 462 -1.25 0.74 25.23
C CYS A 462 -0.87 1.68 24.09
N MET A 463 -1.82 2.49 23.63
CA MET A 463 -1.69 3.40 22.49
C MET A 463 -1.97 4.84 22.88
N LYS A 464 -1.29 5.81 22.27
CA LYS A 464 -1.54 7.22 22.56
C LYS A 464 -2.97 7.61 22.18
N GLU A 465 -3.57 8.53 22.94
CA GLU A 465 -4.88 9.12 22.62
C GLU A 465 -4.97 9.66 21.18
N GLU A 466 -3.85 10.16 20.65
CA GLU A 466 -3.79 10.66 19.27
C GLU A 466 -4.06 9.57 18.20
N CYS A 467 -3.91 8.28 18.54
CA CYS A 467 -4.22 7.16 17.64
C CYS A 467 -5.72 6.84 17.54
N LEU A 468 -6.56 7.37 18.45
CA LEU A 468 -7.99 7.10 18.54
C LEU A 468 -8.83 8.05 17.67
N ALA A 469 -8.42 8.22 16.41
CA ALA A 469 -9.18 9.07 15.52
C ALA A 469 -10.52 8.42 15.15
N GLU A 470 -11.60 9.21 15.24
CA GLU A 470 -12.91 8.85 14.71
C GLU A 470 -13.08 9.50 13.33
N VAL A 471 -13.18 8.67 12.30
CA VAL A 471 -13.24 9.11 10.90
C VAL A 471 -14.52 8.58 10.25
N VAL A 472 -15.35 9.48 9.75
CA VAL A 472 -16.54 9.13 8.96
C VAL A 472 -16.30 9.48 7.50
N PHE A 473 -16.35 8.48 6.64
CA PHE A 473 -16.43 8.68 5.20
C PHE A 473 -17.83 9.19 4.84
N VAL A 474 -17.90 10.27 4.07
CA VAL A 474 -19.15 10.75 3.46
C VAL A 474 -18.97 10.58 1.96
N VAL A 475 -19.52 9.48 1.43
CA VAL A 475 -19.21 8.99 0.08
C VAL A 475 -20.35 9.33 -0.87
N ASP A 476 -20.03 9.97 -1.99
CA ASP A 476 -20.94 10.14 -3.10
C ASP A 476 -21.18 8.78 -3.78
N THR A 477 -22.45 8.47 -3.96
CA THR A 477 -22.99 7.26 -4.57
C THR A 477 -23.96 7.65 -5.67
N SER A 478 -23.83 8.86 -6.23
CA SER A 478 -24.55 9.30 -7.42
C SER A 478 -24.18 8.44 -8.63
N SER A 479 -25.02 8.46 -9.67
CA SER A 479 -24.80 7.62 -10.85
C SER A 479 -23.52 7.93 -11.63
N SER A 480 -22.92 9.12 -11.48
CA SER A 480 -21.61 9.44 -12.07
C SER A 480 -20.48 8.57 -11.51
N MET A 481 -20.61 8.15 -10.24
CA MET A 481 -19.61 7.32 -9.56
C MET A 481 -19.57 5.87 -10.06
N PHE A 482 -20.53 5.45 -10.88
CA PHE A 482 -20.70 4.04 -11.26
C PHE A 482 -19.43 3.43 -11.89
N LEU A 483 -18.78 4.13 -12.81
CA LEU A 483 -17.56 3.66 -13.49
C LEU A 483 -16.32 3.65 -12.59
N HIS A 484 -16.43 4.25 -11.41
CA HIS A 484 -15.35 4.48 -10.46
C HIS A 484 -15.52 3.71 -9.15
N TRP A 485 -16.65 3.03 -9.02
CA TRP A 485 -17.11 2.49 -7.75
C TRP A 485 -16.19 1.42 -7.18
N GLU A 486 -15.73 0.51 -8.02
CA GLU A 486 -14.82 -0.56 -7.62
C GLU A 486 -13.49 0.02 -7.11
N THR A 487 -12.95 1.02 -7.79
CA THR A 487 -11.71 1.70 -7.40
C THR A 487 -11.85 2.43 -6.06
N VAL A 488 -12.97 3.13 -5.87
CA VAL A 488 -13.27 3.85 -4.62
C VAL A 488 -13.45 2.85 -3.46
N ALA A 489 -14.18 1.77 -3.70
CA ALA A 489 -14.38 0.69 -2.74
C ALA A 489 -13.05 0.07 -2.30
N ALA A 490 -12.20 -0.33 -3.25
CA ALA A 490 -10.89 -0.92 -2.98
C ALA A 490 -9.98 0.04 -2.20
N SER A 491 -9.97 1.32 -2.59
CA SER A 491 -9.13 2.33 -1.94
C SER A 491 -9.54 2.58 -0.49
N ILE A 492 -10.85 2.75 -0.23
CA ILE A 492 -11.36 2.94 1.14
C ILE A 492 -11.09 1.70 1.99
N GLN A 493 -11.34 0.49 1.48
CA GLN A 493 -11.09 -0.76 2.21
C GLN A 493 -9.61 -0.91 2.57
N LYS A 494 -8.71 -0.64 1.63
CA LYS A 494 -7.26 -0.67 1.87
C LYS A 494 -6.86 0.35 2.92
N PHE A 495 -7.39 1.57 2.84
CA PHE A 495 -7.14 2.61 3.82
C PHE A 495 -7.60 2.25 5.23
N VAL A 496 -8.82 1.74 5.38
CA VAL A 496 -9.37 1.29 6.66
C VAL A 496 -8.53 0.15 7.25
N ALA A 497 -8.10 -0.81 6.41
CA ALA A 497 -7.27 -1.93 6.85
C ALA A 497 -5.87 -1.50 7.31
N MET A 498 -5.30 -0.43 6.75
CA MET A 498 -3.99 0.10 7.18
C MET A 498 -4.03 0.81 8.54
N SER A 499 -5.22 1.17 9.05
CA SER A 499 -5.35 1.91 10.31
C SER A 499 -6.29 1.19 11.28
N PRO A 500 -6.00 -0.06 11.70
CA PRO A 500 -6.92 -0.89 12.49
C PRO A 500 -7.31 -0.25 13.84
N MET A 501 -6.51 0.69 14.33
CA MET A 501 -6.71 1.39 15.60
C MET A 501 -7.69 2.58 15.52
N ALA A 502 -7.92 3.13 14.33
CA ALA A 502 -8.87 4.20 14.14
C ALA A 502 -10.29 3.63 14.06
N SER A 503 -11.27 4.40 14.53
CA SER A 503 -12.68 4.06 14.35
C SER A 503 -13.16 4.65 13.04
N PHE A 504 -13.67 3.81 12.15
CA PHE A 504 -14.20 4.24 10.86
C PHE A 504 -15.69 4.01 10.78
N GLY A 505 -16.38 4.97 10.17
CA GLY A 505 -17.80 4.87 9.84
C GLY A 505 -18.04 5.39 8.45
N MET A 506 -19.25 5.19 7.93
CA MET A 506 -19.60 5.69 6.61
C MET A 506 -21.03 6.21 6.56
N LEU A 507 -21.19 7.35 5.92
CA LEU A 507 -22.44 7.90 5.41
C LEU A 507 -22.36 7.86 3.87
N GLN A 508 -23.47 7.54 3.24
CA GLN A 508 -23.61 7.63 1.80
C GLN A 508 -24.57 8.75 1.43
N PHE A 509 -24.35 9.37 0.27
CA PHE A 509 -25.33 10.22 -0.38
C PHE A 509 -25.32 9.97 -1.90
N PRO A 510 -26.46 10.07 -2.60
CA PRO A 510 -27.80 10.26 -2.06
C PRO A 510 -28.28 9.06 -1.24
N LYS A 511 -29.33 9.23 -0.46
CA LYS A 511 -29.97 8.09 0.24
C LYS A 511 -30.63 7.14 -0.77
N TYR A 512 -30.30 5.84 -0.72
CA TYR A 512 -30.98 4.81 -1.51
C TYR A 512 -32.50 4.83 -1.35
N GLY A 513 -33.21 4.56 -2.44
CA GLY A 513 -34.68 4.46 -2.48
C GLY A 513 -35.41 5.82 -2.47
N GLY A 514 -34.69 6.94 -2.55
CA GLY A 514 -35.26 8.28 -2.72
C GLY A 514 -35.39 8.71 -4.19
N ASN A 515 -35.84 9.95 -4.40
CA ASN A 515 -35.87 10.62 -5.71
C ASN A 515 -34.47 11.01 -6.25
N GLY A 516 -33.39 10.44 -5.70
CA GLY A 516 -32.00 10.77 -6.02
C GLY A 516 -31.48 12.07 -5.39
N CYS A 517 -32.31 12.90 -4.74
CA CYS A 517 -31.90 14.19 -4.17
C CYS A 517 -32.09 14.27 -2.64
N LEU A 518 -32.10 13.13 -1.96
CA LEU A 518 -32.21 13.10 -0.50
C LEU A 518 -30.82 13.03 0.14
N ALA A 519 -30.60 13.89 1.13
CA ALA A 519 -29.47 13.83 2.04
C ALA A 519 -29.37 12.44 2.72
N PRO A 520 -28.21 12.07 3.30
CA PRO A 520 -28.04 10.82 4.03
C PRO A 520 -29.15 10.60 5.06
N GLY A 521 -29.74 9.41 5.06
CA GLY A 521 -30.81 9.06 6.00
C GLY A 521 -30.35 8.44 7.32
N GLY A 522 -29.06 8.14 7.45
CA GLY A 522 -28.45 7.39 8.55
C GLY A 522 -27.08 6.83 8.13
N THR A 523 -26.43 6.12 9.04
CA THR A 523 -25.15 5.44 8.78
C THR A 523 -25.33 4.30 7.80
N ALA A 524 -24.48 4.30 6.77
CA ALA A 524 -24.28 3.15 5.90
C ALA A 524 -23.47 2.07 6.65
N ILE A 525 -22.44 2.51 7.38
CA ILE A 525 -21.62 1.69 8.26
C ILE A 525 -21.50 2.44 9.59
N PRO A 526 -21.88 1.84 10.74
CA PRO A 526 -21.67 2.44 12.06
C PRO A 526 -20.19 2.75 12.32
N LEU A 527 -19.93 3.68 13.23
CA LEU A 527 -18.56 3.98 13.65
C LEU A 527 -18.05 2.84 14.53
N GLU A 528 -17.08 2.07 14.04
CA GLU A 528 -16.53 0.89 14.72
C GLU A 528 -15.01 0.83 14.53
N SER A 529 -14.30 0.17 15.44
CA SER A 529 -12.87 -0.13 15.29
C SER A 529 -12.67 -1.27 14.29
N SER A 530 -11.71 -1.14 13.37
CA SER A 530 -11.40 -2.17 12.36
C SER A 530 -12.59 -2.66 11.49
N PRO A 531 -13.42 -1.78 10.88
CA PRO A 531 -14.62 -2.19 10.15
C PRO A 531 -14.35 -2.68 8.72
N ALA A 532 -13.13 -3.11 8.38
CA ALA A 532 -12.73 -3.44 7.00
C ALA A 532 -13.70 -4.44 6.33
N ALA A 533 -14.14 -5.47 7.05
CA ALA A 533 -15.11 -6.44 6.56
C ALA A 533 -16.50 -5.82 6.31
N ALA A 534 -16.95 -4.88 7.16
CA ALA A 534 -18.21 -4.18 6.98
C ALA A 534 -18.18 -3.27 5.74
N PHE A 535 -17.05 -2.61 5.47
CA PHE A 535 -16.83 -1.85 4.23
C PHE A 535 -16.89 -2.77 3.00
N ALA A 536 -16.18 -3.90 3.02
CA ALA A 536 -16.19 -4.86 1.92
C ALA A 536 -17.61 -5.40 1.63
N ASP A 537 -18.32 -5.86 2.65
CA ASP A 537 -19.68 -6.39 2.53
C ASP A 537 -20.65 -5.33 2.01
N TRP A 538 -20.51 -4.09 2.48
CA TRP A 538 -21.36 -2.99 2.07
C TRP A 538 -21.14 -2.63 0.61
N PHE A 539 -19.88 -2.43 0.17
CA PHE A 539 -19.58 -2.09 -1.23
C PHE A 539 -20.02 -3.19 -2.20
N ALA A 540 -19.92 -4.47 -1.82
CA ALA A 540 -20.38 -5.58 -2.65
C ALA A 540 -21.90 -5.61 -2.88
N LYS A 541 -22.70 -5.02 -1.97
CA LYS A 541 -24.17 -5.05 -2.01
C LYS A 541 -24.82 -3.79 -2.57
N ASN A 542 -24.05 -2.72 -2.73
CA ASN A 542 -24.56 -1.39 -3.02
C ASN A 542 -23.84 -0.82 -4.25
N ASN A 543 -24.61 -0.34 -5.23
CA ASN A 543 -24.10 0.25 -6.47
C ASN A 543 -24.52 1.72 -6.57
N PRO A 544 -23.67 2.64 -7.04
CA PRO A 544 -24.01 4.04 -7.14
C PRO A 544 -25.27 4.27 -7.98
N PHE A 545 -26.18 5.06 -7.45
CA PHE A 545 -27.42 5.43 -8.09
C PHE A 545 -27.95 6.77 -7.57
N GLY A 546 -28.34 7.64 -8.50
CA GLY A 546 -29.06 8.88 -8.20
C GLY A 546 -28.30 10.14 -8.59
N LEU A 547 -28.75 11.27 -8.06
CA LEU A 547 -28.14 12.58 -8.27
C LEU A 547 -27.20 12.91 -7.10
N THR A 548 -26.52 14.05 -7.16
CA THR A 548 -25.54 14.50 -6.16
C THR A 548 -26.12 15.61 -5.29
N PRO A 549 -26.80 15.31 -4.16
CA PRO A 549 -27.40 16.32 -3.28
C PRO A 549 -26.40 16.90 -2.27
N LEU A 550 -25.26 17.40 -2.75
CA LEU A 550 -24.12 17.82 -1.92
C LEU A 550 -24.50 18.88 -0.86
N VAL A 551 -25.27 19.91 -1.21
CA VAL A 551 -25.79 20.94 -0.29
C VAL A 551 -26.64 20.32 0.81
N ALA A 552 -27.61 19.49 0.43
CA ALA A 552 -28.51 18.85 1.38
C ALA A 552 -27.74 17.89 2.30
N THR A 553 -26.75 17.18 1.77
CA THR A 553 -25.83 16.33 2.54
C THR A 553 -25.10 17.16 3.59
N MET A 554 -24.37 18.20 3.18
CA MET A 554 -23.59 19.03 4.09
C MET A 554 -24.45 19.71 5.16
N GLN A 555 -25.67 20.12 4.82
CA GLN A 555 -26.63 20.69 5.78
C GLN A 555 -27.15 19.67 6.81
N ALA A 556 -27.22 18.39 6.45
CA ALA A 556 -27.68 17.32 7.35
C ALA A 556 -26.59 16.86 8.33
N LEU A 557 -25.32 16.93 7.93
CA LEU A 557 -24.20 16.40 8.73
C LEU A 557 -24.11 16.97 10.17
N PRO A 558 -24.31 18.27 10.45
CA PRO A 558 -24.27 18.80 11.82
C PRO A 558 -25.28 18.17 12.78
N ALA A 559 -26.39 17.63 12.27
CA ALA A 559 -27.40 16.93 13.07
C ALA A 559 -27.10 15.44 13.21
N LEU A 560 -26.54 14.81 12.18
CA LEU A 560 -26.28 13.37 12.14
C LEU A 560 -25.00 12.98 12.90
N LEU A 561 -23.89 13.69 12.64
CA LEU A 561 -22.56 13.27 13.08
C LEU A 561 -22.32 13.30 14.59
N PRO A 562 -22.86 14.25 15.39
CA PRO A 562 -22.63 14.25 16.84
C PRO A 562 -23.14 13.01 17.55
N GLY A 563 -24.13 12.30 16.98
CA GLY A 563 -24.61 11.02 17.51
C GLY A 563 -23.79 9.80 17.07
N LEU A 564 -22.86 9.99 16.12
CA LEU A 564 -21.98 8.92 15.62
C LEU A 564 -20.62 8.95 16.31
N PHE A 565 -20.07 10.13 16.57
CA PHE A 565 -18.81 10.30 17.26
C PHE A 565 -18.98 10.10 18.76
N THR A 566 -18.26 9.12 19.32
CA THR A 566 -18.28 8.84 20.77
C THR A 566 -17.64 9.97 21.56
N SER A 567 -16.65 10.66 20.99
CA SER A 567 -15.97 11.80 21.62
C SER A 567 -16.74 13.13 21.48
N GLY A 568 -17.79 13.15 20.64
CA GLY A 568 -18.48 14.37 20.22
C GLY A 568 -17.67 15.25 19.25
N LYS A 569 -16.46 14.82 18.86
CA LYS A 569 -15.60 15.43 17.83
C LYS A 569 -15.19 14.34 16.84
N GLY A 570 -14.71 14.73 15.67
CA GLY A 570 -14.25 13.73 14.71
C GLY A 570 -13.82 14.36 13.41
N THR A 571 -13.54 13.48 12.44
CA THR A 571 -13.16 13.88 11.10
C THR A 571 -14.14 13.31 10.08
N VAL A 572 -14.52 14.15 9.12
CA VAL A 572 -15.21 13.75 7.90
C VAL A 572 -14.22 13.73 6.75
N ILE A 573 -14.25 12.66 5.97
CA ILE A 573 -13.63 12.61 4.65
C ILE A 573 -14.76 12.59 3.63
N LEU A 574 -15.01 13.72 2.98
CA LEU A 574 -15.96 13.85 1.88
C LEU A 574 -15.29 13.37 0.59
N LEU A 575 -15.87 12.37 -0.07
CA LEU A 575 -15.42 11.85 -1.35
C LEU A 575 -16.54 12.04 -2.38
N SER A 576 -16.28 12.76 -3.46
CA SER A 576 -17.28 13.12 -4.49
C SER A 576 -16.64 13.24 -5.86
N ASP A 577 -17.36 12.86 -6.92
CA ASP A 577 -16.98 13.08 -8.32
C ASP A 577 -17.79 14.21 -9.00
N GLY A 578 -18.87 14.67 -8.39
CA GLY A 578 -19.76 15.67 -9.00
C GLY A 578 -20.00 16.91 -8.16
N ALA A 579 -20.36 17.99 -8.86
CA ALA A 579 -21.00 19.16 -8.26
C ALA A 579 -22.46 18.84 -7.84
N ASP A 580 -23.05 19.70 -7.00
CA ASP A 580 -24.45 19.57 -6.62
C ASP A 580 -25.39 19.66 -7.85
N THR A 581 -26.22 18.64 -8.03
CA THR A 581 -27.19 18.54 -9.12
C THR A 581 -28.66 18.62 -8.66
N CYS A 582 -28.89 18.87 -7.37
CA CYS A 582 -30.20 18.80 -6.73
C CYS A 582 -30.70 20.12 -6.15
N ALA A 583 -29.79 21.02 -5.77
CA ALA A 583 -30.10 22.30 -5.16
C ALA A 583 -30.70 23.26 -6.20
N TYR A 584 -31.75 23.97 -5.78
CA TYR A 584 -32.38 25.02 -6.58
C TYR A 584 -32.78 24.59 -8.02
N PRO A 585 -33.48 23.45 -8.21
CA PRO A 585 -33.74 22.89 -9.55
C PRO A 585 -34.66 23.78 -10.40
N LEU A 586 -35.37 24.72 -9.78
CA LEU A 586 -36.27 25.66 -10.44
C LEU A 586 -35.58 26.97 -10.88
N MET A 587 -34.30 27.16 -10.54
CA MET A 587 -33.55 28.35 -10.95
C MET A 587 -32.93 28.16 -12.34
N THR A 588 -33.34 29.03 -13.27
CA THR A 588 -32.86 29.01 -14.67
C THR A 588 -31.58 29.82 -14.89
N ASP A 589 -31.27 30.76 -13.99
CA ASP A 589 -30.01 31.52 -14.01
C ASP A 589 -28.94 30.68 -13.30
N LEU A 590 -28.04 30.08 -14.10
CA LEU A 590 -27.02 29.15 -13.60
C LEU A 590 -25.98 29.84 -12.70
N ASP A 591 -25.61 31.09 -12.99
CA ASP A 591 -24.61 31.82 -12.21
C ASP A 591 -25.17 32.17 -10.82
N GLN A 592 -26.43 32.63 -10.78
CA GLN A 592 -27.10 32.87 -9.50
C GLN A 592 -27.33 31.58 -8.70
N ARG A 593 -27.68 30.50 -9.40
CA ARG A 593 -27.86 29.18 -8.77
C ARG A 593 -26.57 28.71 -8.12
N GLU A 594 -25.46 28.82 -8.84
CA GLU A 594 -24.15 28.40 -8.38
C GLU A 594 -23.65 29.22 -7.20
N ALA A 595 -23.84 30.54 -7.23
CA ALA A 595 -23.50 31.41 -6.10
C ALA A 595 -24.28 31.03 -4.81
N LEU A 596 -25.55 30.62 -4.93
CA LEU A 596 -26.33 30.15 -3.78
C LEU A 596 -25.86 28.78 -3.27
N ILE A 597 -25.51 27.86 -4.17
CA ILE A 597 -24.95 26.55 -3.80
C ILE A 597 -23.66 26.76 -2.99
N VAL A 598 -22.73 27.57 -3.50
CA VAL A 598 -21.46 27.90 -2.83
C VAL A 598 -21.72 28.51 -1.45
N ALA A 599 -22.64 29.48 -1.34
CA ALA A 599 -22.98 30.12 -0.06
C ALA A 599 -23.57 29.13 0.97
N ASP A 600 -24.42 28.21 0.53
CA ASP A 600 -24.99 27.19 1.42
C ASP A 600 -23.96 26.16 1.87
N LEU A 601 -23.05 25.75 0.97
CA LEU A 601 -21.94 24.85 1.32
C LEU A 601 -20.98 25.49 2.31
N GLU A 602 -20.64 26.78 2.14
CA GLU A 602 -19.85 27.55 3.11
C GLU A 602 -20.50 27.51 4.49
N LYS A 603 -21.77 27.90 4.57
CA LYS A 603 -22.51 27.97 5.84
C LYS A 603 -22.62 26.60 6.51
N ALA A 604 -22.96 25.56 5.76
CA ALA A 604 -23.11 24.21 6.30
C ALA A 604 -21.78 23.65 6.81
N THR A 605 -20.69 23.87 6.08
CA THR A 605 -19.37 23.39 6.48
C THR A 605 -18.82 24.17 7.68
N GLN A 606 -19.04 25.49 7.74
CA GLN A 606 -18.71 26.29 8.92
C GLN A 606 -19.47 25.82 10.16
N ALA A 607 -20.73 25.39 10.03
CA ALA A 607 -21.49 24.85 11.16
C ALA A 607 -20.89 23.54 11.69
N LEU A 608 -20.39 22.66 10.81
CA LEU A 608 -19.66 21.45 11.24
C LEU A 608 -18.42 21.78 12.07
N TRP A 609 -17.60 22.71 11.58
CA TRP A 609 -16.36 23.05 12.26
C TRP A 609 -16.60 23.91 13.52
N ASN A 610 -17.29 25.04 13.38
CA ASN A 610 -17.43 26.01 14.45
C ASN A 610 -18.33 25.52 15.58
N ASP A 611 -19.43 24.82 15.26
CA ASP A 611 -20.41 24.42 16.26
C ASP A 611 -20.11 23.03 16.84
N LYS A 612 -19.48 22.14 16.05
CA LYS A 612 -19.26 20.73 16.44
C LYS A 612 -17.78 20.36 16.57
N GLY A 613 -16.85 21.20 16.13
CA GLY A 613 -15.42 20.85 16.13
C GLY A 613 -15.08 19.69 15.20
N ILE A 614 -15.94 19.41 14.20
CA ILE A 614 -15.75 18.32 13.24
C ILE A 614 -14.92 18.86 12.06
N LYS A 615 -13.76 18.25 11.83
CA LYS A 615 -12.90 18.60 10.68
C LYS A 615 -13.41 17.94 9.42
N THR A 616 -13.29 18.61 8.27
CA THR A 616 -13.72 18.07 6.97
C THR A 616 -12.55 18.13 5.97
N TYR A 617 -12.12 16.96 5.50
CA TYR A 617 -11.26 16.80 4.34
C TYR A 617 -12.13 16.52 3.11
N VAL A 618 -11.68 16.96 1.94
CA VAL A 618 -12.41 16.79 0.68
C VAL A 618 -11.48 16.16 -0.34
N VAL A 619 -11.91 15.03 -0.88
CA VAL A 619 -11.24 14.32 -1.99
C VAL A 619 -12.16 14.36 -3.20
N ALA A 620 -11.68 14.95 -4.28
CA ALA A 620 -12.40 15.09 -5.53
C ALA A 620 -11.93 13.99 -6.49
N TYR A 621 -12.71 12.92 -6.61
CA TYR A 621 -12.34 11.75 -7.41
C TYR A 621 -12.90 11.86 -8.82
N ASN A 622 -12.07 11.95 -9.86
CA ASN A 622 -12.49 12.21 -11.26
C ASN A 622 -13.52 13.34 -11.38
N TYR A 623 -13.28 14.42 -10.65
CA TYR A 623 -14.31 15.45 -10.44
C TYR A 623 -14.72 16.20 -11.70
N GLU A 624 -16.02 16.27 -11.96
CA GLU A 624 -16.66 17.05 -13.00
C GLU A 624 -17.67 18.04 -12.39
N GLY A 625 -17.53 19.34 -12.69
CA GLY A 625 -18.44 20.37 -12.22
C GLY A 625 -17.76 21.69 -11.88
N ASN A 626 -18.44 22.56 -11.12
CA ASN A 626 -17.81 23.79 -10.63
C ASN A 626 -16.87 23.48 -9.45
N PRO A 627 -15.54 23.65 -9.59
CA PRO A 627 -14.61 23.36 -8.49
C PRO A 627 -14.82 24.26 -7.26
N GLU A 628 -15.46 25.43 -7.41
CA GLU A 628 -15.70 26.34 -6.29
C GLU A 628 -16.55 25.70 -5.18
N GLN A 629 -17.42 24.74 -5.49
CA GLN A 629 -18.20 24.02 -4.50
C GLN A 629 -17.30 23.22 -3.53
N LEU A 630 -16.44 22.34 -4.05
CA LEU A 630 -15.53 21.54 -3.22
C LEU A 630 -14.43 22.38 -2.58
N VAL A 631 -13.93 23.42 -3.27
CA VAL A 631 -12.99 24.39 -2.68
C VAL A 631 -13.60 25.06 -1.46
N THR A 632 -14.88 25.44 -1.56
CA THR A 632 -15.59 26.11 -0.46
C THR A 632 -15.74 25.18 0.74
N ILE A 633 -16.05 23.91 0.53
CA ILE A 633 -16.10 22.92 1.62
C ILE A 633 -14.70 22.77 2.25
N ALA A 634 -13.66 22.53 1.43
CA ALA A 634 -12.30 22.32 1.94
C ALA A 634 -11.78 23.51 2.76
N LYS A 635 -11.95 24.74 2.24
CA LYS A 635 -11.53 25.98 2.89
C LYS A 635 -12.21 26.22 4.23
N ASN A 636 -13.47 25.80 4.37
CA ASN A 636 -14.26 25.99 5.58
C ASN A 636 -14.27 24.78 6.52
N GLY A 637 -13.60 23.67 6.15
CA GLY A 637 -13.61 22.40 6.87
C GLY A 637 -12.74 22.35 8.14
N GLY A 638 -12.10 23.44 8.54
CA GLY A 638 -11.29 23.48 9.78
C GLY A 638 -9.94 22.72 9.72
N THR A 639 -9.53 22.26 8.54
CA THR A 639 -8.26 21.52 8.32
C THR A 639 -7.09 22.43 7.96
N GLY A 640 -7.36 23.70 7.64
CA GLY A 640 -6.36 24.64 7.13
C GLY A 640 -6.04 24.47 5.63
N LYS A 641 -6.64 23.50 4.95
CA LYS A 641 -6.53 23.34 3.49
C LYS A 641 -7.33 24.45 2.81
N THR A 642 -6.79 25.00 1.72
CA THR A 642 -7.46 26.04 0.92
C THR A 642 -8.21 25.47 -0.29
N THR A 643 -8.01 24.19 -0.59
CA THR A 643 -8.61 23.46 -1.72
C THR A 643 -8.77 21.98 -1.35
N TYR A 644 -9.56 21.25 -2.15
CA TYR A 644 -9.68 19.80 -2.08
C TYR A 644 -8.43 19.09 -2.62
N THR A 645 -8.26 17.81 -2.30
CA THR A 645 -7.25 16.94 -2.91
C THR A 645 -7.85 16.25 -4.13
N ALA A 646 -7.28 16.44 -5.32
CA ALA A 646 -7.74 15.78 -6.54
C ALA A 646 -7.18 14.35 -6.62
N ALA A 647 -7.99 13.42 -7.16
CA ALA A 647 -7.56 12.06 -7.50
C ALA A 647 -8.26 11.60 -8.77
N GLY A 648 -7.52 11.11 -9.77
CA GLY A 648 -8.07 10.61 -11.03
C GLY A 648 -8.10 9.08 -11.16
N ASN A 649 -7.44 8.38 -10.23
CA ASN A 649 -7.27 6.92 -10.25
C ASN A 649 -7.07 6.38 -8.83
N GLU A 650 -7.01 5.05 -8.70
CA GLU A 650 -6.80 4.35 -7.42
C GLU A 650 -5.58 4.85 -6.65
N GLN A 651 -4.45 5.01 -7.33
CA GLN A 651 -3.19 5.37 -6.70
C GLN A 651 -3.23 6.80 -6.14
N GLU A 652 -3.78 7.74 -6.89
CA GLU A 652 -3.96 9.11 -6.45
C GLU A 652 -4.97 9.21 -5.30
N LEU A 653 -6.04 8.40 -5.33
CA LEU A 653 -7.00 8.32 -4.23
C LEU A 653 -6.33 7.77 -2.96
N MET A 654 -5.58 6.68 -3.09
CA MET A 654 -4.81 6.13 -1.96
C MET A 654 -3.79 7.13 -1.42
N SER A 655 -3.08 7.85 -2.29
CA SER A 655 -2.13 8.90 -1.89
C SER A 655 -2.84 10.03 -1.12
N ALA A 656 -4.01 10.46 -1.59
CA ALA A 656 -4.85 11.45 -0.91
C ALA A 656 -5.27 10.97 0.48
N LEU A 657 -5.75 9.73 0.59
CA LEU A 657 -6.17 9.14 1.87
C LEU A 657 -4.99 9.00 2.85
N VAL A 658 -3.83 8.51 2.40
CA VAL A 658 -2.63 8.41 3.23
C VAL A 658 -2.17 9.79 3.72
N SER A 659 -2.20 10.81 2.87
CA SER A 659 -1.86 12.19 3.28
C SER A 659 -2.83 12.71 4.36
N ILE A 660 -4.13 12.41 4.25
CA ILE A 660 -5.11 12.76 5.28
C ILE A 660 -4.79 12.02 6.59
N ALA A 661 -4.48 10.73 6.54
CA ALA A 661 -4.12 9.97 7.73
C ALA A 661 -2.86 10.49 8.43
N GLN A 662 -1.86 10.93 7.68
CA GLN A 662 -0.68 11.60 8.24
C GLN A 662 -1.05 12.90 8.95
N ASP A 663 -1.93 13.72 8.35
CA ASP A 663 -2.43 14.95 8.98
C ASP A 663 -3.24 14.66 10.25
N LEU A 664 -3.97 13.54 10.27
CA LEU A 664 -4.71 13.03 11.43
C LEU A 664 -3.82 12.34 12.47
N LYS A 665 -2.55 12.08 12.13
CA LYS A 665 -1.62 11.26 12.92
C LYS A 665 -2.17 9.87 13.24
N LEU A 666 -2.85 9.25 12.28
CA LEU A 666 -3.28 7.86 12.44
C LEU A 666 -2.06 6.97 12.65
N CYS A 667 -2.19 6.02 13.57
CA CYS A 667 -1.16 5.04 13.86
C CYS A 667 -1.33 3.88 12.89
N PHE A 668 -0.33 3.68 12.03
CA PHE A 668 -0.23 2.55 11.11
C PHE A 668 0.60 1.45 11.78
N GLU A 669 0.29 0.19 11.46
CA GLU A 669 1.11 -0.96 11.86
C GLU A 669 2.47 -0.99 11.14
#